data_AF-A0A1Z8TQV5-F1
#
_entry.id   AF-A0A1Z8TQV5-F1
#
_cell.length_a   1.000
_cell.length_b   1.000
_cell.length_c   1.000
_cell.angle_alpha   90.00
_cell.angle_beta   90.00
_cell.angle_gamma   90.00
#
_symmetry.space_group_name_H-M   'P 1'
#
loop_
_entity.id
_entity.type
_entity.pdbx_description
1 polymer ?
#
loop_
_entity_poly.entity_id
_entity_poly.type
_entity_poly.pdbx_seq_one_letter_code
_entity_poly.pdbx_strand_id
1 'polypeptide(L)'
;MKRKFCPQLFLLFLSFPYSFLISENNGQRRFSSTFLGFDQNQTLISAVDDSFQGGDFNGSLKSNLENFYGNMTGGQYLAAYDYTLNYLLDAKDRNQTGANSISDDALTDAVGVASETLFKAASNNGAVDNTFLKNASRILLENFITDPLGLQGLNTGVSDRVNKLSKQFFSSISALSGQNDLADGISSFYHSVLSLYLTGNANGVDFNQTDFTPGVELVTKNDLVESEIMKFGGVPQFYNFDPLKTNIVNNAALGLSQSFLEAHYSSQNQSDANASVSLNVLSESILRGVYEFAVDIGAENEDFILEILKSTTSGVSTGSTGVFFSDPNLAISGQAIDLSEELSYSLSNYGIKLASENNLAGIEYNDIAEAISFGVAMGAHSETAINKITPQLSNPYNMRKLLSKALSAGSSQGALTAIANLSANDVNVGWEEIKMVSSQSAKGSMVANVANVIYFGEDEELLPIINFSAQGASYGATSTLALNNVEKPQGLTEDLTVEIARTSSHGSSLGATFTTVGIKGGNPVTNENDNISNKTVQAVAYGATIGSILGASESGNGDPIIVKQAAKQGVTEGSLIGSGFATDYRETFFVDNDIDDMELAAKKNMITSITRLNADASLEAMNSLATKKVKTSSRDMLLLIRKFNISPNTTNPATIFQRPTKKKSADDFPFEDKFPAATPI
;
A
#
# COMPACT_ATOMS: atom_id res chain seq x y z
N MET A 1 -28.73 -16.27 66.65
CA MET A 1 -28.49 -15.51 67.90
C MET A 1 -28.28 -14.05 67.54
N LYS A 2 -29.01 -13.15 68.21
CA LYS A 2 -29.14 -11.72 67.93
C LYS A 2 -27.98 -10.91 68.52
N ARG A 3 -27.57 -9.82 67.84
CA ARG A 3 -27.62 -8.39 68.27
C ARG A 3 -26.88 -7.55 67.22
N LYS A 4 -27.58 -6.83 66.33
CA LYS A 4 -28.05 -5.42 66.45
C LYS A 4 -26.90 -4.42 66.61
N PHE A 5 -26.62 -3.66 65.54
CA PHE A 5 -26.05 -2.33 65.61
C PHE A 5 -26.48 -1.46 64.42
N CYS A 6 -27.22 -0.40 64.73
CA CYS A 6 -27.28 0.94 64.11
C CYS A 6 -28.45 1.69 64.82
N PRO A 7 -28.52 3.05 64.86
CA PRO A 7 -27.61 4.06 64.30
C PRO A 7 -27.39 5.32 65.20
N GLN A 8 -26.58 6.26 64.69
CA GLN A 8 -26.59 7.73 64.90
C GLN A 8 -26.18 8.33 66.26
N LEU A 9 -25.00 8.96 66.30
CA LEU A 9 -24.87 10.42 66.51
C LEU A 9 -23.42 10.91 66.21
N PHE A 10 -23.31 12.00 65.42
CA PHE A 10 -22.19 12.96 65.26
C PHE A 10 -20.87 12.44 64.65
N LEU A 11 -20.43 12.78 63.42
CA LEU A 11 -20.45 14.06 62.68
C LEU A 11 -19.63 15.17 63.36
N LEU A 12 -18.30 15.08 63.31
CA LEU A 12 -17.36 16.21 63.36
C LEU A 12 -15.92 15.72 63.14
N PHE A 13 -15.46 15.74 61.89
CA PHE A 13 -14.10 16.15 61.47
C PHE A 13 -14.10 16.22 59.94
N LEU A 14 -14.58 17.37 59.47
CA LEU A 14 -14.36 17.91 58.14
C LEU A 14 -12.87 18.16 57.90
N SER A 15 -12.51 18.15 56.61
CA SER A 15 -11.46 18.95 55.96
C SER A 15 -10.01 18.70 56.39
N PHE A 16 -9.30 17.89 55.60
CA PHE A 16 -7.93 18.23 55.19
C PHE A 16 -7.85 18.22 53.65
N PRO A 17 -7.35 19.31 53.04
CA PRO A 17 -7.13 19.38 51.60
C PRO A 17 -5.84 18.62 51.25
N TYR A 18 -5.89 17.71 50.27
CA TYR A 18 -4.68 17.32 49.56
C TYR A 18 -4.43 18.36 48.47
N SER A 19 -3.77 19.44 48.87
CA SER A 19 -3.05 20.34 47.98
C SER A 19 -1.56 20.20 48.31
N PHE A 20 -0.70 20.43 47.31
CA PHE A 20 0.76 20.30 47.31
C PHE A 20 1.33 18.93 46.93
N LEU A 21 1.25 18.63 45.63
CA LEU A 21 2.46 18.41 44.85
C LEU A 21 2.51 19.50 43.79
N ILE A 22 3.03 20.67 44.18
CA ILE A 22 3.74 21.52 43.24
C ILE A 22 4.87 20.63 42.75
N SER A 23 4.80 20.21 41.49
CA SER A 23 5.96 19.70 40.78
C SER A 23 6.98 20.84 40.76
N GLU A 24 7.86 20.86 41.76
CA GLU A 24 9.09 21.60 41.68
C GLU A 24 9.76 21.24 40.36
N ASN A 25 10.02 22.31 39.63
CA ASN A 25 10.74 22.38 38.38
C ASN A 25 12.17 21.83 38.60
N ASN A 26 12.31 20.51 38.67
CA ASN A 26 13.60 19.85 38.54
C ASN A 26 13.93 19.84 37.06
N GLY A 27 14.83 20.75 36.65
CA GLY A 27 15.31 20.95 35.28
C GLY A 27 16.08 19.76 34.67
N GLN A 28 15.49 18.57 34.71
CA GLN A 28 15.92 17.34 34.03
C GLN A 28 14.73 16.44 33.60
N ARG A 29 13.49 16.92 33.50
CA ARG A 29 12.41 16.14 32.87
C ARG A 29 12.50 16.25 31.35
N ARG A 30 12.73 15.11 30.68
CA ARG A 30 12.67 14.95 29.22
C ARG A 30 11.21 14.69 28.84
N PHE A 31 10.48 15.70 28.37
CA PHE A 31 9.09 15.55 27.90
C PHE A 31 9.09 15.04 26.45
N SER A 32 9.91 15.68 25.62
CA SER A 32 10.42 15.15 24.36
C SER A 32 11.96 15.07 24.39
N SER A 33 12.54 14.29 23.49
CA SER A 33 13.98 14.17 23.27
C SER A 33 14.66 15.44 22.73
N THR A 34 13.88 16.47 22.37
CA THR A 34 14.32 17.72 21.71
C THR A 34 14.19 18.97 22.58
N PHE A 35 14.25 18.82 23.91
CA PHE A 35 13.95 19.89 24.87
C PHE A 35 14.90 21.11 24.82
N LEU A 36 14.30 22.31 24.91
CA LEU A 36 14.93 23.58 25.30
C LEU A 36 14.07 24.22 26.41
N GLY A 37 14.69 24.79 27.44
CA GLY A 37 13.96 25.43 28.55
C GLY A 37 13.07 26.60 28.08
N PHE A 38 11.86 26.71 28.63
CA PHE A 38 10.90 27.76 28.29
C PHE A 38 10.52 28.62 29.51
N ASP A 39 10.76 29.94 29.42
CA ASP A 39 10.64 30.90 30.52
C ASP A 39 9.27 31.63 30.60
N GLN A 40 8.30 31.33 29.72
CA GLN A 40 6.98 31.99 29.70
C GLN A 40 5.79 31.06 30.03
N ASN A 41 6.02 30.02 30.84
CA ASN A 41 5.03 29.01 31.20
C ASN A 41 3.73 29.58 31.79
N GLN A 42 3.82 30.63 32.62
CA GLN A 42 2.62 31.23 33.25
C GLN A 42 1.67 31.88 32.25
N THR A 43 2.20 32.54 31.22
CA THR A 43 1.37 33.18 30.18
C THR A 43 0.57 32.15 29.40
N LEU A 44 1.18 30.99 29.12
CA LEU A 44 0.50 29.88 28.46
C LEU A 44 -0.58 29.26 29.35
N ILE A 45 -0.27 29.00 30.63
CA ILE A 45 -1.24 28.47 31.60
C ILE A 45 -2.50 29.33 31.60
N SER A 46 -2.34 30.66 31.70
CA SER A 46 -3.48 31.59 31.66
C SER A 46 -4.23 31.51 30.32
N ALA A 47 -3.53 31.46 29.19
CA ALA A 47 -4.14 31.36 27.87
C ALA A 47 -5.04 30.12 27.70
N VAL A 48 -4.65 28.99 28.28
CA VAL A 48 -5.41 27.72 28.22
C VAL A 48 -6.54 27.70 29.27
N ASP A 49 -6.25 28.09 30.51
CA ASP A 49 -7.24 28.05 31.61
C ASP A 49 -8.38 29.04 31.37
N ASP A 50 -8.10 30.24 30.84
CA ASP A 50 -9.12 31.26 30.51
C ASP A 50 -10.07 30.79 29.39
N SER A 51 -9.64 29.82 28.59
CA SER A 51 -10.43 29.22 27.52
C SER A 51 -11.20 27.96 27.94
N PHE A 52 -11.02 27.49 29.17
CA PHE A 52 -11.67 26.26 29.65
C PHE A 52 -13.01 26.56 30.33
N GLN A 53 -14.11 26.00 29.81
CA GLN A 53 -15.43 26.15 30.42
C GLN A 53 -16.28 24.90 30.27
N GLY A 54 -16.72 24.33 31.39
CA GLY A 54 -17.72 23.25 31.40
C GLY A 54 -17.25 21.91 30.81
N GLY A 55 -15.94 21.62 30.86
CA GLY A 55 -15.37 20.39 30.29
C GLY A 55 -14.99 20.48 28.82
N ASP A 56 -15.04 21.68 28.24
CA ASP A 56 -14.64 21.93 26.85
C ASP A 56 -13.77 23.20 26.75
N PHE A 57 -12.99 23.28 25.68
CA PHE A 57 -12.24 24.48 25.33
C PHE A 57 -13.13 25.36 24.45
N ASN A 58 -13.47 26.55 24.94
CA ASN A 58 -14.30 27.49 24.21
C ASN A 58 -13.55 28.10 23.01
N GLY A 59 -14.27 28.79 22.13
CA GLY A 59 -13.70 29.41 20.92
C GLY A 59 -12.63 30.49 21.16
N SER A 60 -12.38 30.90 22.42
CA SER A 60 -11.30 31.84 22.74
C SER A 60 -9.91 31.18 22.75
N LEU A 61 -9.83 29.85 22.81
CA LEU A 61 -8.55 29.12 22.84
C LEU A 61 -7.67 29.52 21.65
N LYS A 62 -8.27 29.53 20.45
CA LYS A 62 -7.56 29.92 19.22
C LYS A 62 -6.98 31.33 19.33
N SER A 63 -7.79 32.32 19.70
CA SER A 63 -7.31 33.71 19.83
C SER A 63 -6.25 33.88 20.92
N ASN A 64 -6.37 33.14 22.03
CA ASN A 64 -5.42 33.22 23.14
C ASN A 64 -4.06 32.62 22.74
N LEU A 65 -4.08 31.47 22.05
CA LEU A 65 -2.86 30.84 21.54
C LEU A 65 -2.24 31.62 20.37
N GLU A 66 -3.04 32.22 19.48
CA GLU A 66 -2.53 33.12 18.44
C GLU A 66 -1.78 34.32 19.05
N ASN A 67 -2.32 34.93 20.11
CA ASN A 67 -1.66 36.01 20.83
C ASN A 67 -0.39 35.54 21.54
N PHE A 68 -0.42 34.34 22.15
CA PHE A 68 0.74 33.78 22.82
C PHE A 68 1.89 33.50 21.83
N TYR A 69 1.64 32.69 20.80
CA TYR A 69 2.66 32.34 19.79
C TYR A 69 3.09 33.55 18.94
N GLY A 70 2.21 34.52 18.70
CA GLY A 70 2.52 35.74 17.98
C GLY A 70 3.54 36.65 18.67
N ASN A 71 3.71 36.53 19.99
CA ASN A 71 4.65 37.33 20.78
C ASN A 71 6.03 36.67 20.95
N MET A 72 6.26 35.51 20.34
CA MET A 72 7.51 34.75 20.51
C MET A 72 8.59 35.17 19.50
N THR A 73 9.85 34.94 19.88
CA THR A 73 11.00 35.13 18.98
C THR A 73 11.47 33.79 18.39
N GLY A 74 12.15 33.84 17.23
CA GLY A 74 12.66 32.65 16.55
C GLY A 74 13.52 31.76 17.47
N GLY A 75 13.20 30.47 17.54
CA GLY A 75 13.88 29.47 18.38
C GLY A 75 13.11 29.03 19.63
N GLN A 76 12.03 29.71 20.02
CA GLN A 76 11.24 29.36 21.22
C GLN A 76 9.99 28.52 20.92
N TYR A 77 9.57 28.45 19.66
CA TYR A 77 8.32 27.82 19.22
C TYR A 77 8.20 26.35 19.63
N LEU A 78 9.23 25.54 19.36
CA LEU A 78 9.19 24.09 19.64
C LEU A 78 9.10 23.80 21.14
N ALA A 79 9.85 24.54 21.97
CA ALA A 79 9.81 24.39 23.42
C ALA A 79 8.45 24.78 24.02
N ALA A 80 7.85 25.86 23.51
CA ALA A 80 6.53 26.29 23.94
C ALA A 80 5.43 25.34 23.46
N TYR A 81 5.60 24.75 22.28
CA TYR A 81 4.68 23.73 21.77
C TYR A 81 4.69 22.47 22.65
N ASP A 82 5.88 21.95 22.98
CA ASP A 82 6.06 20.82 23.89
C ASP A 82 5.35 21.08 25.23
N TYR A 83 5.58 22.26 25.82
CA TYR A 83 4.91 22.65 27.06
C TYR A 83 3.38 22.80 26.91
N THR A 84 2.89 23.27 25.76
CA THR A 84 1.45 23.40 25.48
C THR A 84 0.77 22.04 25.43
N LEU A 85 1.35 21.07 24.73
CA LEU A 85 0.79 19.73 24.65
C LEU A 85 0.76 19.05 26.02
N ASN A 86 1.87 19.11 26.75
CA ASN A 86 1.93 18.57 28.10
C ASN A 86 0.89 19.24 29.04
N TYR A 87 0.74 20.57 28.95
CA TYR A 87 -0.24 21.27 29.79
C TYR A 87 -1.69 20.89 29.46
N LEU A 88 -2.03 20.66 28.19
CA LEU A 88 -3.34 20.16 27.78
C LEU A 88 -3.61 18.75 28.33
N LEU A 89 -2.60 17.88 28.32
CA LEU A 89 -2.67 16.54 28.94
C LEU A 89 -2.86 16.63 30.46
N ASP A 90 -2.07 17.48 31.14
CA ASP A 90 -2.21 17.76 32.57
C ASP A 90 -3.58 18.36 32.92
N ALA A 91 -4.13 19.22 32.06
CA ALA A 91 -5.47 19.77 32.23
C ALA A 91 -6.55 18.68 32.14
N LYS A 92 -6.39 17.72 31.22
CA LYS A 92 -7.30 16.58 31.13
C LYS A 92 -7.20 15.66 32.34
N ASP A 93 -5.99 15.30 32.75
CA ASP A 93 -5.74 14.44 33.90
C ASP A 93 -6.37 15.02 35.19
N ARG A 94 -6.15 16.32 35.44
CA ARG A 94 -6.74 17.04 36.57
C ARG A 94 -8.26 17.06 36.56
N ASN A 95 -8.90 16.96 35.39
CA ASN A 95 -10.35 17.03 35.22
C ASN A 95 -11.00 15.67 34.92
N GLN A 96 -10.34 14.54 35.16
CA GLN A 96 -10.88 13.20 34.81
C GLN A 96 -12.24 12.86 35.44
N THR A 97 -12.53 13.37 36.65
CA THR A 97 -13.75 13.01 37.38
C THR A 97 -14.54 14.27 37.79
N GLY A 98 -15.69 14.51 37.18
CA GLY A 98 -16.59 15.61 37.57
C GLY A 98 -17.44 16.15 36.43
N ALA A 99 -18.21 17.21 36.70
CA ALA A 99 -19.06 17.87 35.71
C ALA A 99 -18.28 18.64 34.62
N ASN A 100 -16.96 18.76 34.76
CA ASN A 100 -16.05 19.45 33.84
C ASN A 100 -15.05 18.46 33.19
N SER A 101 -15.42 17.19 33.02
CA SER A 101 -14.53 16.21 32.39
C SER A 101 -14.25 16.55 30.93
N ILE A 102 -12.96 16.59 30.56
CA ILE A 102 -12.53 16.86 29.18
C ILE A 102 -12.65 15.58 28.36
N SER A 103 -13.45 15.62 27.29
CA SER A 103 -13.59 14.47 26.38
C SER A 103 -12.32 14.24 25.55
N ASP A 104 -12.18 13.05 24.96
CA ASP A 104 -11.09 12.73 24.03
C ASP A 104 -11.11 13.64 22.80
N ASP A 105 -12.30 13.94 22.30
CA ASP A 105 -12.46 14.81 21.13
C ASP A 105 -12.13 16.26 21.47
N ALA A 106 -12.56 16.78 22.62
CA ALA A 106 -12.23 18.14 23.06
C ALA A 106 -10.72 18.34 23.25
N LEU A 107 -10.01 17.34 23.80
CA LEU A 107 -8.55 17.37 23.88
C LEU A 107 -7.91 17.36 22.49
N THR A 108 -8.38 16.48 21.61
CA THR A 108 -7.85 16.35 20.25
C THR A 108 -8.05 17.63 19.43
N ASP A 109 -9.21 18.28 19.57
CA ASP A 109 -9.52 19.56 18.94
C ASP A 109 -8.62 20.68 19.47
N ALA A 110 -8.39 20.73 20.79
CA ALA A 110 -7.47 21.69 21.39
C ALA A 110 -6.02 21.51 20.91
N VAL A 111 -5.58 20.26 20.73
CA VAL A 111 -4.27 19.94 20.12
C VAL A 111 -4.20 20.41 18.67
N GLY A 112 -5.28 20.23 17.91
CA GLY A 112 -5.41 20.76 16.55
C GLY A 112 -5.27 22.28 16.52
N VAL A 113 -5.97 23.00 17.40
CA VAL A 113 -5.86 24.45 17.54
C VAL A 113 -4.45 24.89 17.94
N ALA A 114 -3.82 24.20 18.89
CA ALA A 114 -2.44 24.49 19.29
C ALA A 114 -1.45 24.31 18.14
N SER A 115 -1.61 23.25 17.35
CA SER A 115 -0.80 22.97 16.16
C SER A 115 -0.99 24.04 15.10
N GLU A 116 -2.24 24.36 14.74
CA GLU A 116 -2.58 25.38 13.72
C GLU A 116 -1.98 26.74 14.09
N THR A 117 -2.15 27.16 15.34
CA THR A 117 -1.67 28.48 15.81
C THR A 117 -0.15 28.56 15.89
N LEU A 118 0.53 27.47 16.29
CA LEU A 118 1.98 27.35 16.24
C LEU A 118 2.49 27.52 14.80
N PHE A 119 1.99 26.70 13.87
CA PHE A 119 2.47 26.67 12.48
C PHE A 119 2.24 28.01 11.79
N LYS A 120 1.07 28.63 12.01
CA LYS A 120 0.77 29.97 11.51
C LYS A 120 1.75 31.03 12.04
N ALA A 121 2.02 31.03 13.35
CA ALA A 121 2.95 31.99 13.95
C ALA A 121 4.41 31.75 13.50
N ALA A 122 4.85 30.50 13.41
CA ALA A 122 6.18 30.14 12.93
C ALA A 122 6.37 30.51 11.45
N SER A 123 5.36 30.27 10.61
CA SER A 123 5.39 30.59 9.18
C SER A 123 5.46 32.10 8.94
N ASN A 124 4.66 32.89 9.67
CA ASN A 124 4.69 34.35 9.59
C ASN A 124 6.07 34.95 9.95
N ASN A 125 6.88 34.22 10.73
CA ASN A 125 8.22 34.63 11.13
C ASN A 125 9.33 33.92 10.33
N GLY A 126 8.99 33.15 9.29
CA GLY A 126 9.96 32.43 8.45
C GLY A 126 10.75 31.35 9.19
N ALA A 127 10.18 30.78 10.26
CA ALA A 127 10.84 29.78 11.10
C ALA A 127 10.51 28.33 10.72
N VAL A 128 9.63 28.12 9.73
CA VAL A 128 9.25 26.79 9.24
C VAL A 128 10.28 26.31 8.22
N ASP A 129 11.00 25.24 8.58
CA ASP A 129 11.84 24.45 7.69
C ASP A 129 11.62 22.95 7.95
N ASN A 130 12.28 22.08 7.19
CA ASN A 130 12.15 20.62 7.35
C ASN A 130 12.56 20.15 8.77
N THR A 131 13.56 20.80 9.39
CA THR A 131 14.00 20.46 10.75
C THR A 131 12.92 20.82 11.78
N PHE A 132 12.28 21.96 11.61
CA PHE A 132 11.16 22.40 12.44
C PHE A 132 9.97 21.43 12.33
N LEU A 133 9.59 21.03 11.12
CA LEU A 133 8.48 20.09 10.87
C LEU A 133 8.75 18.71 11.50
N LYS A 134 9.98 18.19 11.34
CA LYS A 134 10.43 16.94 11.97
C LYS A 134 10.40 17.01 13.50
N ASN A 135 10.89 18.10 14.08
CA ASN A 135 10.88 18.26 15.54
C ASN A 135 9.46 18.49 16.09
N ALA A 136 8.62 19.26 15.40
CA ALA A 136 7.24 19.51 15.81
C ALA A 136 6.40 18.22 15.78
N SER A 137 6.53 17.41 14.72
CA SER A 137 5.86 16.11 14.63
C SER A 137 6.37 15.12 15.68
N ARG A 138 7.68 15.07 15.92
CA ARG A 138 8.28 14.28 16.99
C ARG A 138 7.77 14.68 18.38
N ILE A 139 7.72 15.97 18.69
CA ILE A 139 7.17 16.50 19.96
C ILE A 139 5.71 16.06 20.12
N LEU A 140 4.90 16.19 19.07
CA LEU A 140 3.51 15.76 19.09
C LEU A 140 3.37 14.26 19.39
N LEU A 141 4.15 13.41 18.74
CA LEU A 141 4.06 11.96 18.92
C LEU A 141 4.61 11.51 20.28
N GLU A 142 5.77 12.02 20.70
CA GLU A 142 6.42 11.65 21.96
C GLU A 142 5.51 12.00 23.16
N ASN A 143 4.86 13.18 23.17
CA ASN A 143 3.92 13.57 24.22
C ASN A 143 2.69 12.65 24.33
N PHE A 144 2.24 12.05 23.23
CA PHE A 144 1.00 11.27 23.20
C PHE A 144 1.22 9.76 23.25
N ILE A 145 2.45 9.28 22.99
CA ILE A 145 2.75 7.85 22.84
C ILE A 145 3.83 7.40 23.83
N THR A 146 4.83 8.23 24.08
CA THR A 146 5.95 7.89 24.98
C THR A 146 5.81 8.51 26.36
N ASP A 147 4.85 9.42 26.57
CA ASP A 147 4.51 9.96 27.89
C ASP A 147 3.38 9.13 28.56
N PRO A 148 3.53 8.69 29.82
CA PRO A 148 2.46 8.07 30.59
C PRO A 148 1.15 8.89 30.67
N LEU A 149 1.25 10.21 30.82
CA LEU A 149 0.09 11.11 30.84
C LEU A 149 -0.59 11.17 29.48
N GLY A 150 0.23 11.20 28.42
CA GLY A 150 -0.21 11.00 27.05
C GLY A 150 -1.06 9.75 26.95
N LEU A 151 -0.48 8.58 27.22
CA LEU A 151 -1.13 7.27 27.09
C LEU A 151 -2.44 7.15 27.87
N GLN A 152 -2.49 7.63 29.11
CA GLN A 152 -3.72 7.64 29.92
C GLN A 152 -4.72 8.70 29.45
N GLY A 153 -4.25 9.76 28.80
CA GLY A 153 -5.03 10.91 28.38
C GLY A 153 -6.00 10.66 27.22
N LEU A 154 -5.96 9.53 26.51
CA LEU A 154 -6.97 9.18 25.50
C LEU A 154 -7.38 7.71 25.68
N ASN A 155 -8.69 7.44 25.66
CA ASN A 155 -9.24 6.09 25.79
C ASN A 155 -9.24 5.32 24.46
N THR A 156 -8.19 5.48 23.66
CA THR A 156 -8.01 4.81 22.36
C THR A 156 -6.64 4.15 22.30
N GLY A 157 -6.53 3.08 21.50
CA GLY A 157 -5.24 2.47 21.16
C GLY A 157 -4.26 3.48 20.57
N VAL A 158 -2.97 3.17 20.66
CA VAL A 158 -1.86 3.97 20.11
C VAL A 158 -2.01 4.10 18.60
N SER A 159 -2.42 3.06 17.87
CA SER A 159 -2.58 3.14 16.41
C SER A 159 -3.71 4.08 16.02
N ASP A 160 -4.88 3.97 16.65
CA ASP A 160 -6.02 4.87 16.42
C ASP A 160 -5.70 6.33 16.79
N ARG A 161 -4.90 6.49 17.84
CA ARG A 161 -4.42 7.81 18.28
C ARG A 161 -3.51 8.43 17.23
N VAL A 162 -2.57 7.68 16.67
CA VAL A 162 -1.71 8.17 15.58
C VAL A 162 -2.51 8.56 14.35
N ASN A 163 -3.56 7.81 14.01
CA ASN A 163 -4.50 8.19 12.95
C ASN A 163 -5.16 9.56 13.24
N LYS A 164 -5.68 9.79 14.45
CA LYS A 164 -6.25 11.09 14.82
C LYS A 164 -5.20 12.21 14.76
N LEU A 165 -4.02 11.98 15.32
CA LEU A 165 -2.93 12.96 15.34
C LEU A 165 -2.42 13.30 13.93
N SER A 166 -2.37 12.32 13.02
CA SER A 166 -1.92 12.55 11.65
C SER A 166 -2.90 13.44 10.88
N LYS A 167 -4.20 13.29 11.12
CA LYS A 167 -5.25 14.16 10.56
C LYS A 167 -5.12 15.61 11.07
N GLN A 168 -4.91 15.77 12.37
CA GLN A 168 -4.75 17.09 12.99
C GLN A 168 -3.46 17.79 12.52
N PHE A 169 -2.36 17.05 12.47
CA PHE A 169 -1.08 17.55 11.97
C PHE A 169 -1.21 17.98 10.51
N PHE A 170 -1.80 17.12 9.66
CA PHE A 170 -2.07 17.45 8.26
C PHE A 170 -2.90 18.73 8.11
N SER A 171 -3.99 18.84 8.86
CA SER A 171 -4.89 20.01 8.81
C SER A 171 -4.15 21.30 9.19
N SER A 172 -3.19 21.20 10.11
CA SER A 172 -2.38 22.33 10.55
C SER A 172 -1.32 22.75 9.53
N ILE A 173 -0.66 21.80 8.85
CA ILE A 173 0.34 22.11 7.81
C ILE A 173 -0.31 22.51 6.48
N SER A 174 -1.50 22.01 6.14
CA SER A 174 -2.22 22.38 4.91
C SER A 174 -2.69 23.84 4.93
N ALA A 175 -2.78 24.46 6.11
CA ALA A 175 -3.01 25.89 6.27
C ALA A 175 -1.78 26.75 5.94
N LEU A 176 -0.60 26.15 5.73
CA LEU A 176 0.63 26.85 5.36
C LEU A 176 0.68 27.16 3.86
N SER A 177 1.25 28.30 3.49
CA SER A 177 1.32 28.76 2.11
C SER A 177 2.55 28.19 1.36
N GLY A 178 2.53 26.90 1.01
CA GLY A 178 3.59 26.29 0.19
C GLY A 178 3.40 24.79 -0.08
N GLN A 179 3.47 24.36 -1.35
CA GLN A 179 3.41 22.93 -1.71
C GLN A 179 4.62 22.12 -1.21
N ASN A 180 5.80 22.74 -1.14
CA ASN A 180 7.00 22.07 -0.61
C ASN A 180 6.90 21.85 0.91
N ASP A 181 6.40 22.84 1.65
CA ASP A 181 6.21 22.73 3.11
C ASP A 181 5.20 21.62 3.46
N LEU A 182 4.20 21.41 2.60
CA LEU A 182 3.23 20.32 2.74
C LEU A 182 3.90 18.95 2.54
N ALA A 183 4.70 18.80 1.48
CA ALA A 183 5.41 17.56 1.19
C ALA A 183 6.43 17.21 2.30
N ASP A 184 7.22 18.20 2.72
CA ASP A 184 8.19 18.06 3.80
C ASP A 184 7.50 17.75 5.14
N GLY A 185 6.33 18.36 5.38
CA GLY A 185 5.53 18.12 6.59
C GLY A 185 4.98 16.70 6.65
N ILE A 186 4.46 16.18 5.53
CA ILE A 186 3.98 14.79 5.42
C ILE A 186 5.14 13.81 5.66
N SER A 187 6.28 14.02 4.99
CA SER A 187 7.47 13.17 5.14
C SER A 187 7.99 13.20 6.58
N SER A 188 8.11 14.38 7.17
CA SER A 188 8.57 14.60 8.55
C SER A 188 7.68 13.89 9.58
N PHE A 189 6.36 14.01 9.44
CA PHE A 189 5.43 13.32 10.34
C PHE A 189 5.56 11.81 10.21
N TYR A 190 5.60 11.31 8.97
CA TYR A 190 5.67 9.86 8.73
C TYR A 190 6.97 9.26 9.25
N HIS A 191 8.10 9.92 8.97
CA HIS A 191 9.41 9.57 9.53
C HIS A 191 9.39 9.57 11.07
N SER A 192 8.74 10.56 11.68
CA SER A 192 8.64 10.64 13.14
C SER A 192 7.81 9.51 13.76
N VAL A 193 6.76 9.04 13.08
CA VAL A 193 6.01 7.83 13.50
C VAL A 193 6.91 6.61 13.45
N LEU A 194 7.66 6.41 12.37
CA LEU A 194 8.59 5.28 12.25
C LEU A 194 9.73 5.35 13.27
N SER A 195 10.23 6.56 13.55
CA SER A 195 11.25 6.79 14.57
C SER A 195 10.83 6.36 15.98
N LEU A 196 9.53 6.17 16.24
CA LEU A 196 9.04 5.61 17.51
C LEU A 196 9.54 4.19 17.77
N TYR A 197 9.85 3.42 16.72
CA TYR A 197 10.47 2.09 16.89
C TYR A 197 11.90 2.19 17.44
N LEU A 198 12.57 3.33 17.25
CA LEU A 198 13.93 3.59 17.71
C LEU A 198 13.99 4.36 19.03
N THR A 199 12.91 5.04 19.42
CA THR A 199 12.87 5.72 20.71
C THR A 199 12.95 4.72 21.85
N GLY A 200 13.99 4.86 22.67
CA GLY A 200 14.09 4.12 23.92
C GLY A 200 12.92 4.45 24.86
N ASN A 201 12.56 3.50 25.72
CA ASN A 201 11.51 3.68 26.73
C ASN A 201 11.97 4.56 27.91
N ALA A 202 12.32 5.82 27.62
CA ALA A 202 12.90 6.74 28.59
C ALA A 202 11.95 7.10 29.75
N ASN A 203 10.64 7.02 29.51
CA ASN A 203 9.59 7.37 30.47
C ASN A 203 8.97 6.15 31.19
N GLY A 204 9.51 4.94 30.97
CA GLY A 204 9.08 3.73 31.68
C GLY A 204 7.65 3.26 31.35
N VAL A 205 7.18 3.55 30.13
CA VAL A 205 5.89 3.09 29.60
C VAL A 205 5.86 1.57 29.48
N ASP A 206 4.80 0.93 29.96
CA ASP A 206 4.56 -0.50 29.71
C ASP A 206 3.83 -0.70 28.38
N PHE A 207 4.59 -0.81 27.29
CA PHE A 207 4.05 -1.03 25.94
C PHE A 207 3.37 -2.39 25.76
N ASN A 208 3.52 -3.33 26.70
CA ASN A 208 2.81 -4.62 26.62
C ASN A 208 1.30 -4.49 26.82
N GLN A 209 0.84 -3.36 27.37
CA GLN A 209 -0.58 -3.05 27.55
C GLN A 209 -1.14 -2.20 26.42
N THR A 210 -0.34 -1.89 25.39
CA THR A 210 -0.76 -1.14 24.22
C THR A 210 -0.73 -2.01 22.97
N ASP A 211 -1.29 -1.51 21.88
CA ASP A 211 -1.26 -2.10 20.53
C ASP A 211 0.00 -1.69 19.75
N PHE A 212 1.04 -1.17 20.41
CA PHE A 212 2.31 -0.76 19.80
C PHE A 212 3.50 -1.47 20.45
N THR A 213 4.33 -2.13 19.65
CA THR A 213 5.54 -2.81 20.11
C THR A 213 6.79 -2.12 19.53
N PRO A 214 7.49 -1.26 20.31
CA PRO A 214 8.71 -0.58 19.85
C PRO A 214 9.90 -1.55 19.75
N GLY A 215 10.96 -1.11 19.08
CA GLY A 215 12.20 -1.87 18.89
C GLY A 215 12.34 -2.42 17.46
N VAL A 216 13.57 -2.45 16.96
CA VAL A 216 13.96 -3.08 15.70
C VAL A 216 15.18 -3.95 15.97
N GLU A 217 15.14 -5.21 15.53
CA GLU A 217 16.27 -6.13 15.55
C GLU A 217 16.28 -6.96 14.27
N LEU A 218 17.46 -7.50 13.95
CA LEU A 218 17.67 -8.29 12.75
C LEU A 218 16.88 -9.61 12.84
N VAL A 219 16.05 -9.87 11.85
CA VAL A 219 15.35 -11.14 11.67
C VAL A 219 16.18 -12.00 10.72
N THR A 220 16.49 -13.25 11.08
CA THR A 220 17.24 -14.16 10.19
C THR A 220 16.29 -15.21 9.61
N LYS A 221 16.30 -15.35 8.27
CA LYS A 221 15.45 -16.33 7.55
C LYS A 221 15.81 -17.79 7.85
N ASN A 222 17.03 -18.05 8.34
CA ASN A 222 17.54 -19.41 8.60
C ASN A 222 17.12 -19.96 9.97
N ASP A 223 16.83 -19.09 10.92
CA ASP A 223 16.51 -19.50 12.27
C ASP A 223 14.99 -19.43 12.45
N LEU A 224 14.37 -20.59 12.68
CA LEU A 224 12.97 -20.76 13.11
C LEU A 224 12.76 -20.18 14.53
N VAL A 225 13.32 -19.01 14.80
CA VAL A 225 13.39 -18.37 16.11
C VAL A 225 12.42 -17.20 16.08
N GLU A 226 11.37 -17.33 16.89
CA GLU A 226 10.42 -16.26 17.11
C GLU A 226 11.15 -15.08 17.79
N SER A 227 10.84 -13.86 17.35
CA SER A 227 11.26 -12.61 17.97
C SER A 227 10.05 -11.92 18.60
N GLU A 228 10.07 -11.79 19.92
CA GLU A 228 9.04 -11.03 20.65
C GLU A 228 9.11 -9.53 20.33
N ILE A 229 10.31 -8.98 20.13
CA ILE A 229 10.54 -7.55 19.83
C ILE A 229 9.99 -7.20 18.45
N MET A 230 10.30 -8.02 17.45
CA MET A 230 9.80 -7.82 16.09
C MET A 230 8.37 -8.31 15.91
N LYS A 231 7.80 -8.99 16.92
CA LYS A 231 6.56 -9.78 16.79
C LYS A 231 6.62 -10.65 15.53
N PHE A 232 7.78 -11.26 15.33
CA PHE A 232 8.07 -12.08 14.17
C PHE A 232 8.04 -13.54 14.61
N GLY A 233 7.12 -14.31 14.08
CA GLY A 233 6.82 -15.64 14.58
C GLY A 233 5.40 -16.03 14.20
N GLY A 234 5.22 -17.26 13.73
CA GLY A 234 3.97 -17.71 13.14
C GLY A 234 3.77 -19.22 13.31
N VAL A 235 2.93 -19.80 12.45
CA VAL A 235 2.76 -21.26 12.42
C VAL A 235 4.12 -21.89 12.10
N PRO A 236 4.56 -22.95 12.79
CA PRO A 236 5.80 -23.66 12.44
C PRO A 236 5.78 -23.96 10.93
N GLN A 237 6.79 -23.47 10.18
CA GLN A 237 6.95 -23.49 8.70
C GLN A 237 6.54 -22.22 7.92
N PHE A 238 5.86 -21.26 8.55
CA PHE A 238 5.44 -19.98 7.96
C PHE A 238 5.70 -18.86 8.97
N TYR A 239 6.87 -18.24 8.89
CA TYR A 239 7.23 -17.10 9.73
C TYR A 239 6.75 -15.82 9.08
N ASN A 240 5.99 -15.03 9.82
CA ASN A 240 5.47 -13.74 9.38
C ASN A 240 5.54 -12.73 10.52
N PHE A 241 5.47 -11.46 10.16
CA PHE A 241 5.20 -10.40 11.13
C PHE A 241 3.76 -10.49 11.61
N ASP A 242 3.56 -10.34 12.91
CA ASP A 242 2.25 -10.03 13.48
C ASP A 242 1.81 -8.66 12.93
N PRO A 243 0.60 -8.54 12.34
CA PRO A 243 0.06 -7.25 11.88
C PRO A 243 0.08 -6.15 12.96
N LEU A 244 0.04 -6.50 14.25
CA LEU A 244 0.18 -5.55 15.34
C LEU A 244 1.51 -4.79 15.30
N LYS A 245 2.59 -5.40 14.77
CA LYS A 245 3.89 -4.74 14.67
C LYS A 245 3.81 -3.47 13.85
N THR A 246 3.08 -3.48 12.73
CA THR A 246 3.04 -2.39 11.74
C THR A 246 1.69 -1.67 11.68
N ASN A 247 0.76 -1.96 12.60
CA ASN A 247 -0.57 -1.34 12.63
C ASN A 247 -0.53 0.20 12.80
N ILE A 248 0.41 0.70 13.61
CA ILE A 248 0.63 2.15 13.81
C ILE A 248 1.03 2.86 12.50
N VAL A 249 1.84 2.19 11.68
CA VAL A 249 2.33 2.68 10.37
C VAL A 249 1.21 2.75 9.36
N ASN A 250 0.36 1.70 9.32
CA ASN A 250 -0.84 1.66 8.49
C ASN A 250 -1.79 2.81 8.84
N ASN A 251 -2.06 3.01 10.13
CA ASN A 251 -2.99 4.01 10.63
C ASN A 251 -2.51 5.45 10.42
N ALA A 252 -1.19 5.69 10.53
CA ALA A 252 -0.61 6.99 10.17
C ALA A 252 -0.82 7.31 8.68
N ALA A 253 -0.55 6.34 7.80
CA ALA A 253 -0.69 6.52 6.36
C ALA A 253 -2.16 6.72 5.96
N LEU A 254 -3.06 5.97 6.59
CA LEU A 254 -4.51 6.09 6.46
C LEU A 254 -5.01 7.49 6.81
N GLY A 255 -4.60 8.02 7.97
CA GLY A 255 -5.07 9.33 8.41
C GLY A 255 -4.53 10.47 7.53
N LEU A 256 -3.25 10.41 7.14
CA LEU A 256 -2.64 11.39 6.22
C LEU A 256 -3.31 11.38 4.84
N SER A 257 -3.51 10.20 4.23
CA SER A 257 -4.10 10.10 2.89
C SER A 257 -5.56 10.57 2.86
N GLN A 258 -6.35 10.22 3.88
CA GLN A 258 -7.72 10.71 4.03
C GLN A 258 -7.77 12.23 4.08
N SER A 259 -7.05 12.85 5.01
CA SER A 259 -7.11 14.31 5.17
C SER A 259 -6.53 15.05 3.96
N PHE A 260 -5.49 14.51 3.32
CA PHE A 260 -4.94 15.08 2.09
C PHE A 260 -5.98 15.16 0.98
N LEU A 261 -6.69 14.06 0.72
CA LEU A 261 -7.65 13.99 -0.37
C LEU A 261 -8.96 14.71 -0.02
N GLU A 262 -9.41 14.64 1.23
CA GLU A 262 -10.57 15.42 1.70
C GLU A 262 -10.32 16.93 1.54
N ALA A 263 -9.12 17.43 1.86
CA ALA A 263 -8.75 18.82 1.61
C ALA A 263 -8.70 19.16 0.12
N HIS A 264 -8.21 18.24 -0.72
CA HIS A 264 -8.15 18.43 -2.17
C HIS A 264 -9.54 18.52 -2.81
N TYR A 265 -10.44 17.59 -2.49
CA TYR A 265 -11.77 17.53 -3.09
C TYR A 265 -12.79 18.48 -2.46
N SER A 266 -12.56 18.96 -1.23
CA SER A 266 -13.42 20.00 -0.62
C SER A 266 -13.17 21.41 -1.16
N SER A 267 -12.00 21.65 -1.76
CA SER A 267 -11.55 23.01 -2.17
C SER A 267 -11.65 23.30 -3.68
N GLN A 268 -11.88 22.31 -4.54
CA GLN A 268 -11.83 22.46 -5.99
C GLN A 268 -13.21 22.35 -6.67
N ASN A 269 -13.58 23.36 -7.46
CA ASN A 269 -14.55 23.18 -8.55
C ASN A 269 -13.87 22.30 -9.62
N GLN A 270 -14.23 21.02 -9.64
CA GLN A 270 -13.79 19.96 -10.57
C GLN A 270 -13.14 20.44 -11.88
N SER A 271 -11.81 20.39 -11.94
CA SER A 271 -11.10 20.16 -13.20
C SER A 271 -10.02 19.10 -12.95
N ASP A 272 -10.14 17.97 -13.65
CA ASP A 272 -9.40 16.71 -13.41
C ASP A 272 -7.87 16.84 -13.58
N ALA A 273 -7.36 17.91 -14.20
CA ALA A 273 -5.94 18.06 -14.56
C ALA A 273 -4.96 18.14 -13.36
N ASN A 274 -5.44 18.42 -12.15
CA ASN A 274 -4.61 18.56 -10.94
C ASN A 274 -4.63 17.32 -10.02
N ALA A 275 -5.43 16.29 -10.32
CA ALA A 275 -5.54 15.09 -9.50
C ALA A 275 -4.22 14.29 -9.51
N SER A 276 -3.65 14.09 -10.70
CA SER A 276 -2.37 13.41 -10.93
C SER A 276 -1.21 14.00 -10.13
N VAL A 277 -1.11 15.34 -10.14
CA VAL A 277 -0.06 16.06 -9.42
C VAL A 277 -0.20 15.86 -7.92
N SER A 278 -1.42 15.84 -7.41
CA SER A 278 -1.70 15.71 -5.98
C SER A 278 -1.41 14.30 -5.47
N LEU A 279 -1.75 13.26 -6.24
CA LEU A 279 -1.44 11.86 -5.90
C LEU A 279 0.06 11.58 -5.90
N ASN A 280 0.81 12.23 -6.81
CA ASN A 280 2.26 12.17 -6.83
C ASN A 280 2.89 12.81 -5.59
N VAL A 281 2.43 13.99 -5.18
CA VAL A 281 2.91 14.64 -3.95
C VAL A 281 2.64 13.76 -2.72
N LEU A 282 1.44 13.18 -2.61
CA LEU A 282 1.11 12.27 -1.49
C LEU A 282 2.03 11.05 -1.46
N SER A 283 2.16 10.35 -2.59
CA SER A 283 2.92 9.11 -2.70
C SER A 283 4.41 9.33 -2.45
N GLU A 284 4.99 10.36 -3.08
CA GLU A 284 6.40 10.71 -2.90
C GLU A 284 6.69 11.09 -1.44
N SER A 285 5.84 11.92 -0.82
CA SER A 285 6.10 12.44 0.53
C SER A 285 6.02 11.36 1.61
N ILE A 286 5.03 10.46 1.54
CA ILE A 286 4.91 9.36 2.51
C ILE A 286 6.06 8.36 2.35
N LEU A 287 6.37 7.96 1.10
CA LEU A 287 7.44 7.00 0.84
C LEU A 287 8.83 7.59 1.16
N ARG A 288 9.03 8.89 1.00
CA ARG A 288 10.26 9.58 1.44
C ARG A 288 10.49 9.37 2.94
N GLY A 289 9.45 9.52 3.76
CA GLY A 289 9.54 9.25 5.20
C GLY A 289 9.89 7.78 5.53
N VAL A 290 9.39 6.82 4.74
CA VAL A 290 9.77 5.39 4.87
C VAL A 290 11.25 5.19 4.54
N TYR A 291 11.71 5.73 3.43
CA TYR A 291 13.09 5.50 2.97
C TYR A 291 14.13 6.25 3.81
N GLU A 292 13.81 7.45 4.33
CA GLU A 292 14.63 8.12 5.34
C GLU A 292 14.78 7.24 6.59
N PHE A 293 13.70 6.60 7.04
CA PHE A 293 13.75 5.67 8.17
C PHE A 293 14.53 4.39 7.85
N ALA A 294 14.38 3.85 6.63
CA ALA A 294 15.15 2.68 6.17
C ALA A 294 16.66 2.95 6.21
N VAL A 295 17.09 4.17 5.87
CA VAL A 295 18.48 4.62 6.01
C VAL A 295 18.90 4.67 7.49
N ASP A 296 18.03 5.12 8.39
CA ASP A 296 18.33 5.20 9.83
C ASP A 296 18.54 3.81 10.47
N ILE A 297 17.79 2.79 10.03
CA ILE A 297 17.89 1.42 10.57
C ILE A 297 18.89 0.53 9.85
N GLY A 298 19.37 0.93 8.68
CA GLY A 298 20.29 0.14 7.86
C GLY A 298 19.60 -0.94 7.02
N ALA A 299 20.16 -1.22 5.85
CA ALA A 299 19.60 -2.14 4.85
C ALA A 299 19.60 -3.61 5.31
N GLU A 300 20.37 -3.96 6.35
CA GLU A 300 20.34 -5.27 7.00
C GLU A 300 18.94 -5.62 7.54
N ASN A 301 18.10 -4.63 7.83
CA ASN A 301 16.72 -4.82 8.30
C ASN A 301 15.70 -4.94 7.15
N GLU A 302 16.12 -5.49 6.01
CA GLU A 302 15.33 -5.63 4.77
C GLU A 302 13.89 -6.11 5.01
N ASP A 303 13.70 -7.22 5.74
CA ASP A 303 12.38 -7.82 5.93
C ASP A 303 11.41 -6.86 6.64
N PHE A 304 11.91 -6.07 7.60
CA PHE A 304 11.09 -5.07 8.29
C PHE A 304 10.82 -3.86 7.41
N ILE A 305 11.79 -3.44 6.57
CA ILE A 305 11.61 -2.36 5.60
C ILE A 305 10.53 -2.73 4.58
N LEU A 306 10.56 -3.95 4.06
CA LEU A 306 9.54 -4.47 3.13
C LEU A 306 8.16 -4.57 3.79
N GLU A 307 8.09 -4.96 5.06
CA GLU A 307 6.83 -5.01 5.81
C GLU A 307 6.27 -3.60 6.09
N ILE A 308 7.12 -2.63 6.42
CA ILE A 308 6.72 -1.22 6.54
C ILE A 308 6.19 -0.69 5.20
N LEU A 309 6.85 -1.00 4.08
CA LEU A 309 6.37 -0.61 2.75
C LEU A 309 4.98 -1.19 2.46
N LYS A 310 4.76 -2.49 2.73
CA LYS A 310 3.43 -3.14 2.60
C LYS A 310 2.37 -2.44 3.46
N SER A 311 2.67 -2.20 4.73
CA SER A 311 1.75 -1.58 5.68
C SER A 311 1.43 -0.13 5.32
N THR A 312 2.44 0.63 4.91
CA THR A 312 2.33 2.02 4.46
C THR A 312 1.41 2.14 3.25
N THR A 313 1.67 1.39 2.19
CA THR A 313 0.89 1.49 0.95
C THR A 313 -0.52 0.93 1.12
N SER A 314 -0.71 -0.03 2.02
CA SER A 314 -2.04 -0.46 2.46
C SER A 314 -2.82 0.66 3.16
N GLY A 315 -2.20 1.41 4.06
CA GLY A 315 -2.83 2.54 4.74
C GLY A 315 -3.19 3.67 3.77
N VAL A 316 -2.25 4.04 2.89
CA VAL A 316 -2.49 5.03 1.83
C VAL A 316 -3.65 4.60 0.94
N SER A 317 -3.63 3.37 0.43
CA SER A 317 -4.65 2.84 -0.46
C SER A 317 -6.04 2.82 0.21
N THR A 318 -6.12 2.33 1.46
CA THR A 318 -7.36 2.30 2.25
C THR A 318 -7.97 3.69 2.43
N GLY A 319 -7.14 4.66 2.80
CA GLY A 319 -7.61 6.02 3.02
C GLY A 319 -8.08 6.68 1.74
N SER A 320 -7.31 6.53 0.67
CA SER A 320 -7.62 7.12 -0.64
C SER A 320 -8.86 6.54 -1.29
N THR A 321 -8.97 5.21 -1.40
CA THR A 321 -10.18 4.57 -1.93
C THR A 321 -11.38 4.88 -1.06
N GLY A 322 -11.18 4.95 0.26
CA GLY A 322 -12.21 5.41 1.19
C GLY A 322 -12.77 6.78 0.84
N VAL A 323 -11.94 7.75 0.41
CA VAL A 323 -12.38 9.08 -0.03
C VAL A 323 -13.01 9.03 -1.42
N PHE A 324 -12.34 8.40 -2.40
CA PHE A 324 -12.82 8.35 -3.79
C PHE A 324 -14.21 7.74 -3.93
N PHE A 325 -14.49 6.68 -3.18
CA PHE A 325 -15.79 5.99 -3.22
C PHE A 325 -16.83 6.58 -2.27
N SER A 326 -16.42 7.46 -1.35
CA SER A 326 -17.36 8.19 -0.49
C SER A 326 -17.98 9.39 -1.20
N ASP A 327 -17.34 9.92 -2.25
CA ASP A 327 -17.94 10.94 -3.13
C ASP A 327 -18.83 10.26 -4.20
N PRO A 328 -20.17 10.48 -4.16
CA PRO A 328 -21.07 9.88 -5.14
C PRO A 328 -20.77 10.30 -6.58
N ASN A 329 -20.24 11.50 -6.82
CA ASN A 329 -19.93 11.98 -8.17
C ASN A 329 -18.76 11.22 -8.78
N LEU A 330 -17.71 10.95 -7.98
CA LEU A 330 -16.54 10.18 -8.41
C LEU A 330 -16.90 8.69 -8.59
N ALA A 331 -17.72 8.15 -7.67
CA ALA A 331 -18.12 6.75 -7.70
C ALA A 331 -19.02 6.41 -8.91
N ILE A 332 -20.01 7.27 -9.23
CA ILE A 332 -20.97 7.03 -10.32
C ILE A 332 -20.34 7.26 -11.70
N SER A 333 -19.42 8.22 -11.82
CA SER A 333 -18.76 8.54 -13.09
C SER A 333 -17.72 7.51 -13.52
N GLY A 334 -17.26 6.65 -12.59
CA GLY A 334 -16.15 5.72 -12.80
C GLY A 334 -14.78 6.32 -12.49
N GLN A 335 -14.68 7.62 -12.23
CA GLN A 335 -13.42 8.32 -11.91
C GLN A 335 -12.75 7.77 -10.65
N ALA A 336 -13.51 7.23 -9.69
CA ALA A 336 -12.94 6.59 -8.51
C ALA A 336 -12.02 5.40 -8.86
N ILE A 337 -12.32 4.67 -9.94
CA ILE A 337 -11.46 3.57 -10.43
C ILE A 337 -10.20 4.16 -11.06
N ASP A 338 -10.34 5.16 -11.93
CA ASP A 338 -9.21 5.79 -12.62
C ASP A 338 -8.21 6.42 -11.63
N LEU A 339 -8.72 7.10 -10.59
CA LEU A 339 -7.91 7.66 -9.50
C LEU A 339 -7.23 6.57 -8.67
N SER A 340 -7.86 5.41 -8.51
CA SER A 340 -7.26 4.26 -7.82
C SER A 340 -6.12 3.64 -8.64
N GLU A 341 -6.29 3.55 -9.97
CA GLU A 341 -5.22 3.15 -10.89
C GLU A 341 -4.03 4.12 -10.82
N GLU A 342 -4.32 5.42 -10.85
CA GLU A 342 -3.30 6.47 -10.80
C GLU A 342 -2.54 6.50 -9.46
N LEU A 343 -3.24 6.33 -8.35
CA LEU A 343 -2.60 6.19 -7.03
C LEU A 343 -1.67 4.96 -7.01
N SER A 344 -2.15 3.83 -7.53
CA SER A 344 -1.39 2.59 -7.59
C SER A 344 -0.11 2.74 -8.44
N TYR A 345 -0.24 3.41 -9.59
CA TYR A 345 0.88 3.80 -10.43
C TYR A 345 1.87 4.69 -9.68
N SER A 346 1.38 5.72 -9.00
CA SER A 346 2.22 6.69 -8.29
C SER A 346 3.03 6.04 -7.18
N LEU A 347 2.40 5.23 -6.33
CA LEU A 347 3.07 4.51 -5.24
C LEU A 347 4.16 3.56 -5.76
N SER A 348 3.87 2.79 -6.81
CA SER A 348 4.84 1.85 -7.38
C SER A 348 6.01 2.56 -8.08
N ASN A 349 5.74 3.68 -8.76
CA ASN A 349 6.75 4.47 -9.43
C ASN A 349 7.70 5.15 -8.43
N TYR A 350 7.16 5.84 -7.41
CA TYR A 350 7.99 6.49 -6.38
C TYR A 350 8.67 5.50 -5.45
N GLY A 351 8.07 4.33 -5.22
CA GLY A 351 8.68 3.23 -4.49
C GLY A 351 10.06 2.86 -5.01
N ILE A 352 10.15 2.54 -6.30
CA ILE A 352 11.43 2.16 -6.93
C ILE A 352 12.36 3.37 -7.07
N LYS A 353 11.84 4.54 -7.44
CA LYS A 353 12.64 5.75 -7.62
C LYS A 353 13.37 6.17 -6.34
N LEU A 354 12.66 6.23 -5.22
CA LEU A 354 13.24 6.64 -3.93
C LEU A 354 14.20 5.59 -3.36
N ALA A 355 13.98 4.30 -3.63
CA ALA A 355 14.92 3.25 -3.26
C ALA A 355 16.29 3.46 -3.92
N SER A 356 16.29 3.81 -5.21
CA SER A 356 17.50 4.14 -5.96
C SER A 356 18.17 5.41 -5.41
N GLU A 357 17.41 6.47 -5.14
CA GLU A 357 17.93 7.75 -4.62
C GLU A 357 18.60 7.62 -3.24
N ASN A 358 18.11 6.72 -2.39
CA ASN A 358 18.62 6.51 -1.03
C ASN A 358 19.74 5.46 -0.94
N ASN A 359 20.15 4.85 -2.05
CA ASN A 359 21.23 3.84 -2.11
C ASN A 359 21.10 2.72 -1.06
N LEU A 360 19.89 2.15 -0.92
CA LEU A 360 19.65 1.02 -0.01
C LEU A 360 20.27 -0.27 -0.55
N ALA A 361 21.58 -0.39 -0.37
CA ALA A 361 22.35 -1.54 -0.84
C ALA A 361 21.88 -2.82 -0.11
N GLY A 362 21.34 -3.77 -0.86
CA GLY A 362 20.90 -5.07 -0.36
C GLY A 362 19.39 -5.33 -0.45
N ILE A 363 18.58 -4.33 -0.79
CA ILE A 363 17.13 -4.52 -1.02
C ILE A 363 16.87 -4.51 -2.53
N GLU A 364 16.35 -5.61 -3.04
CA GLU A 364 16.09 -5.77 -4.46
C GLU A 364 14.84 -5.01 -4.93
N TYR A 365 14.91 -4.36 -6.10
CA TYR A 365 13.78 -3.58 -6.64
C TYR A 365 12.52 -4.42 -6.86
N ASN A 366 12.69 -5.72 -7.15
CA ASN A 366 11.56 -6.62 -7.33
C ASN A 366 10.80 -6.90 -6.03
N ASP A 367 11.49 -6.94 -4.89
CA ASP A 367 10.84 -7.18 -3.59
C ASP A 367 10.11 -5.92 -3.10
N ILE A 368 10.66 -4.74 -3.40
CA ILE A 368 9.97 -3.46 -3.23
C ILE A 368 8.70 -3.42 -4.09
N ALA A 369 8.80 -3.81 -5.36
CA ALA A 369 7.67 -3.83 -6.28
C ALA A 369 6.57 -4.80 -5.81
N GLU A 370 6.93 -5.98 -5.31
CA GLU A 370 6.00 -6.93 -4.70
C GLU A 370 5.33 -6.35 -3.45
N ALA A 371 6.12 -5.83 -2.51
CA ALA A 371 5.64 -5.26 -1.25
C ALA A 371 4.63 -4.13 -1.47
N ILE A 372 4.94 -3.19 -2.36
CA ILE A 372 4.04 -2.08 -2.68
C ILE A 372 2.78 -2.59 -3.37
N SER A 373 2.92 -3.45 -4.38
CA SER A 373 1.79 -4.00 -5.13
C SER A 373 0.83 -4.78 -4.24
N PHE A 374 1.38 -5.56 -3.31
CA PHE A 374 0.62 -6.28 -2.28
C PHE A 374 -0.11 -5.32 -1.35
N GLY A 375 0.60 -4.35 -0.76
CA GLY A 375 0.00 -3.39 0.18
C GLY A 375 -1.13 -2.57 -0.45
N VAL A 376 -0.93 -2.06 -1.67
CA VAL A 376 -1.93 -1.30 -2.41
C VAL A 376 -3.22 -2.11 -2.61
N ALA A 377 -3.10 -3.35 -3.11
CA ALA A 377 -4.24 -4.23 -3.32
C ALA A 377 -4.91 -4.66 -2.01
N MET A 378 -4.12 -4.88 -0.94
CA MET A 378 -4.66 -5.19 0.39
C MET A 378 -5.51 -4.04 0.95
N GLY A 379 -5.00 -2.81 0.89
CA GLY A 379 -5.66 -1.64 1.48
C GLY A 379 -6.98 -1.26 0.79
N ALA A 380 -6.99 -1.28 -0.54
CA ALA A 380 -8.17 -0.91 -1.33
C ALA A 380 -9.39 -1.80 -1.08
N HIS A 381 -9.15 -3.04 -0.65
CA HIS A 381 -10.15 -4.03 -0.31
C HIS A 381 -10.30 -4.25 1.20
N SER A 382 -9.76 -3.36 2.04
CA SER A 382 -10.00 -3.42 3.48
C SER A 382 -11.49 -3.26 3.80
N GLU A 383 -11.94 -3.84 4.91
CA GLU A 383 -13.33 -3.73 5.37
C GLU A 383 -13.79 -2.27 5.47
N THR A 384 -12.92 -1.38 5.94
CA THR A 384 -13.17 0.07 6.04
C THR A 384 -13.44 0.71 4.67
N ALA A 385 -12.69 0.34 3.63
CA ALA A 385 -12.91 0.83 2.28
C ALA A 385 -14.19 0.19 1.67
N ILE A 386 -14.33 -1.13 1.79
CA ILE A 386 -15.47 -1.89 1.28
C ILE A 386 -16.80 -1.37 1.83
N ASN A 387 -16.89 -1.10 3.13
CA ASN A 387 -18.11 -0.62 3.77
C ASN A 387 -18.55 0.75 3.25
N LYS A 388 -17.62 1.56 2.72
CA LYS A 388 -17.91 2.84 2.05
C LYS A 388 -18.28 2.65 0.57
N ILE A 389 -17.70 1.65 -0.09
CA ILE A 389 -17.94 1.28 -1.49
C ILE A 389 -19.36 0.71 -1.66
N THR A 390 -19.78 -0.22 -0.81
CA THR A 390 -21.03 -1.00 -0.99
C THR A 390 -22.34 -0.20 -1.02
N PRO A 391 -22.55 0.85 -0.19
CA PRO A 391 -23.82 1.58 -0.15
C PRO A 391 -24.10 2.47 -1.37
N GLN A 392 -23.06 2.87 -2.12
CA GLN A 392 -23.18 3.84 -3.21
C GLN A 392 -23.33 3.20 -4.60
N LEU A 393 -23.32 1.87 -4.69
CA LEU A 393 -23.21 1.14 -5.95
C LEU A 393 -24.51 0.42 -6.34
N SER A 394 -24.89 0.57 -7.61
CA SER A 394 -25.97 -0.21 -8.24
C SER A 394 -25.57 -1.67 -8.54
N ASN A 395 -24.26 -1.98 -8.59
CA ASN A 395 -23.73 -3.35 -8.66
C ASN A 395 -22.32 -3.42 -8.02
N PRO A 396 -22.21 -3.75 -6.72
CA PRO A 396 -20.93 -3.80 -6.01
C PRO A 396 -19.97 -4.88 -6.54
N TYR A 397 -20.50 -6.00 -7.05
CA TYR A 397 -19.71 -7.12 -7.60
C TYR A 397 -18.89 -6.71 -8.84
N ASN A 398 -19.46 -5.87 -9.71
CA ASN A 398 -18.74 -5.36 -10.87
C ASN A 398 -17.66 -4.35 -10.48
N MET A 399 -17.83 -3.64 -9.36
CA MET A 399 -16.88 -2.62 -8.93
C MET A 399 -15.61 -3.23 -8.36
N ARG A 400 -15.72 -4.26 -7.49
CA ARG A 400 -14.56 -4.92 -6.89
C ARG A 400 -13.60 -5.47 -7.95
N LYS A 401 -14.11 -6.20 -8.94
CA LYS A 401 -13.27 -6.73 -10.02
C LYS A 401 -12.65 -5.64 -10.90
N LEU A 402 -13.35 -4.53 -11.15
CA LEU A 402 -12.79 -3.40 -11.92
C LEU A 402 -11.70 -2.66 -11.12
N LEU A 403 -11.91 -2.49 -9.82
CA LEU A 403 -10.91 -1.94 -8.91
C LEU A 403 -9.68 -2.85 -8.85
N SER A 404 -9.83 -4.17 -8.68
CA SER A 404 -8.69 -5.09 -8.67
C SER A 404 -7.89 -5.05 -9.98
N LYS A 405 -8.56 -4.87 -11.13
CA LYS A 405 -7.91 -4.64 -12.43
C LYS A 405 -7.11 -3.34 -12.46
N ALA A 406 -7.72 -2.23 -12.06
CA ALA A 406 -7.11 -0.91 -12.04
C ALA A 406 -5.87 -0.87 -11.13
N LEU A 407 -5.97 -1.41 -9.92
CA LEU A 407 -4.85 -1.47 -8.98
C LEU A 407 -3.69 -2.30 -9.54
N SER A 408 -3.99 -3.47 -10.13
CA SER A 408 -2.96 -4.33 -10.71
C SER A 408 -2.29 -3.71 -11.94
N ALA A 409 -3.06 -2.97 -12.74
CA ALA A 409 -2.55 -2.22 -13.90
C ALA A 409 -1.63 -1.08 -13.47
N GLY A 410 -2.10 -0.23 -12.55
CA GLY A 410 -1.32 0.87 -12.01
C GLY A 410 -0.02 0.41 -11.39
N SER A 411 -0.06 -0.62 -10.53
CA SER A 411 1.15 -1.15 -9.87
C SER A 411 2.20 -1.61 -10.87
N SER A 412 1.76 -2.42 -11.84
CA SER A 412 2.67 -3.00 -12.86
C SER A 412 3.26 -1.91 -13.75
N GLN A 413 2.43 -0.96 -14.20
CA GLN A 413 2.88 0.12 -15.08
C GLN A 413 3.80 1.11 -14.35
N GLY A 414 3.49 1.46 -13.09
CA GLY A 414 4.29 2.37 -12.27
C GLY A 414 5.66 1.79 -11.96
N ALA A 415 5.70 0.52 -11.54
CA ALA A 415 6.94 -0.20 -11.26
C ALA A 415 7.83 -0.29 -12.52
N LEU A 416 7.25 -0.69 -13.66
CA LEU A 416 8.00 -0.80 -14.91
C LEU A 416 8.47 0.53 -15.47
N THR A 417 7.67 1.59 -15.30
CA THR A 417 8.10 2.94 -15.72
C THR A 417 9.30 3.41 -14.91
N ALA A 418 9.30 3.21 -13.59
CA ALA A 418 10.42 3.59 -12.75
C ALA A 418 11.69 2.82 -13.11
N ILE A 419 11.64 1.48 -13.13
CA ILE A 419 12.82 0.65 -13.39
C ILE A 419 13.37 0.82 -14.82
N ALA A 420 12.49 1.03 -15.82
CA ALA A 420 12.93 1.32 -17.19
C ALA A 420 13.59 2.69 -17.33
N ASN A 421 13.17 3.69 -16.54
CA ASN A 421 13.84 4.98 -16.50
C ASN A 421 15.17 4.90 -15.74
N LEU A 422 15.28 4.02 -14.74
CA LEU A 422 16.53 3.77 -14.01
C LEU A 422 17.56 3.06 -14.89
N SER A 423 17.18 2.10 -15.74
CA SER A 423 18.12 1.40 -16.63
C SER A 423 18.85 2.31 -17.62
N ALA A 424 18.33 3.51 -17.88
CA ALA A 424 19.01 4.52 -18.68
C ALA A 424 20.20 5.17 -17.94
N ASN A 425 20.21 5.14 -16.61
CA ASN A 425 21.17 5.86 -15.76
C ASN A 425 22.01 4.92 -14.87
N ASP A 426 21.51 3.72 -14.56
CA ASP A 426 22.17 2.72 -13.72
C ASP A 426 22.57 1.50 -14.57
N VAL A 427 23.89 1.27 -14.66
CA VAL A 427 24.47 0.16 -15.43
C VAL A 427 24.18 -1.22 -14.82
N ASN A 428 23.73 -1.27 -13.56
CA ASN A 428 23.37 -2.51 -12.88
C ASN A 428 21.91 -2.92 -13.12
N VAL A 429 21.10 -2.06 -13.73
CA VAL A 429 19.69 -2.36 -14.04
C VAL A 429 19.57 -2.79 -15.51
N GLY A 430 19.56 -4.10 -15.74
CA GLY A 430 19.42 -4.71 -17.06
C GLY A 430 18.02 -5.26 -17.34
N TRP A 431 17.91 -6.03 -18.42
CA TRP A 431 16.64 -6.68 -18.79
C TRP A 431 16.16 -7.68 -17.71
N GLU A 432 17.08 -8.30 -16.97
CA GLU A 432 16.71 -9.29 -15.95
C GLU A 432 16.00 -8.63 -14.76
N GLU A 433 16.53 -7.51 -14.26
CA GLU A 433 15.94 -6.75 -13.17
C GLU A 433 14.53 -6.24 -13.54
N ILE A 434 14.36 -5.74 -14.77
CA ILE A 434 13.06 -5.29 -15.28
C ILE A 434 12.06 -6.45 -15.34
N LYS A 435 12.49 -7.63 -15.76
CA LYS A 435 11.65 -8.85 -15.80
C LYS A 435 11.25 -9.31 -14.39
N MET A 436 12.19 -9.31 -13.45
CA MET A 436 11.91 -9.67 -12.06
C MET A 436 10.90 -8.70 -11.44
N VAL A 437 11.08 -7.39 -11.63
CA VAL A 437 10.11 -6.37 -11.20
C VAL A 437 8.72 -6.61 -11.83
N SER A 438 8.66 -6.95 -13.13
CA SER A 438 7.39 -7.25 -13.79
C SER A 438 6.67 -8.45 -13.18
N SER A 439 7.39 -9.53 -12.90
CA SER A 439 6.82 -10.74 -12.31
C SER A 439 6.37 -10.46 -10.88
N GLN A 440 7.21 -9.80 -10.09
CA GLN A 440 6.98 -9.61 -8.65
C GLN A 440 5.88 -8.58 -8.35
N SER A 441 5.76 -7.51 -9.14
CA SER A 441 4.63 -6.58 -9.04
C SER A 441 3.29 -7.27 -9.36
N ALA A 442 3.26 -8.09 -10.42
CA ALA A 442 2.07 -8.86 -10.79
C ALA A 442 1.71 -9.90 -9.71
N LYS A 443 2.71 -10.58 -9.13
CA LYS A 443 2.55 -11.54 -8.04
C LYS A 443 1.97 -10.88 -6.80
N GLY A 444 2.57 -9.78 -6.32
CA GLY A 444 2.11 -9.07 -5.11
C GLY A 444 0.65 -8.61 -5.21
N SER A 445 0.29 -8.00 -6.35
CA SER A 445 -1.10 -7.59 -6.64
C SER A 445 -2.07 -8.78 -6.62
N MET A 446 -1.66 -9.91 -7.22
CA MET A 446 -2.51 -11.09 -7.32
C MET A 446 -2.73 -11.76 -5.96
N VAL A 447 -1.67 -11.98 -5.19
CA VAL A 447 -1.75 -12.62 -3.87
C VAL A 447 -2.72 -11.85 -2.97
N ALA A 448 -2.59 -10.52 -2.92
CA ALA A 448 -3.46 -9.65 -2.13
C ALA A 448 -4.93 -9.68 -2.60
N ASN A 449 -5.18 -9.52 -3.91
CA ASN A 449 -6.53 -9.55 -4.46
C ASN A 449 -7.24 -10.89 -4.21
N VAL A 450 -6.51 -12.01 -4.38
CA VAL A 450 -7.03 -13.36 -4.16
C VAL A 450 -7.27 -13.63 -2.67
N ALA A 451 -6.36 -13.22 -1.79
CA ALA A 451 -6.56 -13.36 -0.35
C ALA A 451 -7.80 -12.57 0.11
N ASN A 452 -7.94 -11.32 -0.33
CA ASN A 452 -9.07 -10.48 0.05
C ASN A 452 -10.43 -11.05 -0.37
N VAL A 453 -10.56 -11.57 -1.59
CA VAL A 453 -11.83 -12.17 -2.01
C VAL A 453 -12.13 -13.47 -1.25
N ILE A 454 -11.11 -14.25 -0.86
CA ILE A 454 -11.33 -15.47 -0.07
C ILE A 454 -11.81 -15.14 1.35
N TYR A 455 -11.26 -14.09 1.98
CA TYR A 455 -11.61 -13.71 3.36
C TYR A 455 -12.83 -12.80 3.47
N PHE A 456 -13.04 -11.88 2.52
CA PHE A 456 -14.03 -10.80 2.60
C PHE A 456 -14.99 -10.74 1.40
N GLY A 457 -14.84 -11.64 0.44
CA GLY A 457 -15.67 -11.73 -0.76
C GLY A 457 -16.61 -12.93 -0.74
N GLU A 458 -17.45 -13.00 -1.77
CA GLU A 458 -18.26 -14.19 -2.03
C GLU A 458 -17.50 -15.18 -2.93
N ASP A 459 -17.78 -16.47 -2.80
CA ASP A 459 -17.10 -17.51 -3.59
C ASP A 459 -17.27 -17.32 -5.12
N GLU A 460 -18.36 -16.69 -5.56
CA GLU A 460 -18.62 -16.38 -6.97
C GLU A 460 -17.73 -15.25 -7.52
N GLU A 461 -17.17 -14.39 -6.64
CA GLU A 461 -16.30 -13.27 -7.02
C GLU A 461 -14.85 -13.70 -7.30
N LEU A 462 -14.44 -14.86 -6.78
CA LEU A 462 -13.04 -15.32 -6.81
C LEU A 462 -12.46 -15.38 -8.24
N LEU A 463 -13.13 -16.11 -9.14
CA LEU A 463 -12.64 -16.28 -10.52
C LEU A 463 -12.68 -14.98 -11.33
N PRO A 464 -13.76 -14.17 -11.27
CA PRO A 464 -13.77 -12.84 -11.87
C PRO A 464 -12.61 -11.94 -11.39
N ILE A 465 -12.32 -11.91 -10.09
CA ILE A 465 -11.22 -11.09 -9.54
C ILE A 465 -9.87 -11.59 -10.05
N ILE A 466 -9.60 -12.90 -10.01
CA ILE A 466 -8.36 -13.48 -10.58
C ILE A 466 -8.18 -13.07 -12.05
N ASN A 467 -9.25 -13.18 -12.86
CA ASN A 467 -9.22 -12.83 -14.28
C ASN A 467 -8.92 -11.33 -14.46
N PHE A 468 -9.64 -10.45 -13.78
CA PHE A 468 -9.51 -9.01 -13.92
C PHE A 468 -8.18 -8.48 -13.38
N SER A 469 -7.67 -9.01 -12.26
CA SER A 469 -6.34 -8.70 -11.73
C SER A 469 -5.24 -9.13 -12.71
N ALA A 470 -5.32 -10.33 -13.29
CA ALA A 470 -4.36 -10.80 -14.29
C ALA A 470 -4.40 -9.95 -15.55
N GLN A 471 -5.61 -9.57 -15.99
CA GLN A 471 -5.79 -8.67 -17.12
C GLN A 471 -5.16 -7.30 -16.85
N GLY A 472 -5.37 -6.74 -15.65
CA GLY A 472 -4.79 -5.48 -15.23
C GLY A 472 -3.26 -5.52 -15.20
N ALA A 473 -2.68 -6.48 -14.47
CA ALA A 473 -1.24 -6.63 -14.34
C ALA A 473 -0.54 -6.77 -15.71
N SER A 474 -1.05 -7.67 -16.57
CA SER A 474 -0.48 -7.88 -17.90
C SER A 474 -0.68 -6.68 -18.83
N TYR A 475 -1.82 -5.98 -18.72
CA TYR A 475 -2.08 -4.77 -19.49
C TYR A 475 -1.12 -3.64 -19.10
N GLY A 476 -1.06 -3.27 -17.82
CA GLY A 476 -0.18 -2.21 -17.32
C GLY A 476 1.30 -2.51 -17.58
N ALA A 477 1.70 -3.78 -17.46
CA ALA A 477 3.06 -4.18 -17.78
C ALA A 477 3.41 -3.96 -19.26
N THR A 478 2.56 -4.45 -20.17
CA THR A 478 2.84 -4.41 -21.62
C THR A 478 2.51 -3.08 -22.30
N SER A 479 1.73 -2.20 -21.66
CA SER A 479 1.43 -0.84 -22.14
C SER A 479 2.51 0.18 -21.78
N THR A 480 3.51 -0.19 -20.96
CA THR A 480 4.55 0.73 -20.48
C THR A 480 5.45 1.24 -21.61
N LEU A 481 5.29 2.51 -21.99
CA LEU A 481 6.05 3.14 -23.08
C LEU A 481 7.54 3.32 -22.78
N ALA A 482 7.92 3.46 -21.50
CA ALA A 482 9.31 3.65 -21.09
C ALA A 482 10.21 2.44 -21.46
N LEU A 483 9.64 1.24 -21.58
CA LEU A 483 10.35 0.03 -22.00
C LEU A 483 10.95 0.17 -23.41
N ASN A 484 10.41 1.06 -24.24
CA ASN A 484 10.89 1.29 -25.60
C ASN A 484 12.26 1.98 -25.63
N ASN A 485 12.65 2.60 -24.53
CA ASN A 485 13.92 3.32 -24.40
C ASN A 485 15.04 2.43 -23.85
N VAL A 486 14.73 1.20 -23.43
CA VAL A 486 15.70 0.28 -22.85
C VAL A 486 16.53 -0.36 -23.97
N GLU A 487 17.85 -0.27 -23.87
CA GLU A 487 18.73 -0.84 -24.89
C GLU A 487 18.59 -2.37 -24.96
N LYS A 488 18.55 -2.89 -26.19
CA LYS A 488 18.42 -4.33 -26.45
C LYS A 488 19.79 -5.02 -26.37
N PRO A 489 19.98 -6.02 -25.49
CA PRO A 489 21.20 -6.80 -25.43
C PRO A 489 21.54 -7.44 -26.79
N GLN A 490 22.84 -7.51 -27.10
CA GLN A 490 23.30 -8.09 -28.36
C GLN A 490 22.93 -9.58 -28.44
N GLY A 491 22.33 -9.99 -29.56
CA GLY A 491 22.00 -11.39 -29.85
C GLY A 491 20.57 -11.80 -29.50
N LEU A 492 19.79 -10.96 -28.82
CA LEU A 492 18.37 -11.24 -28.57
C LEU A 492 17.52 -10.93 -29.81
N THR A 493 16.64 -11.86 -30.18
CA THR A 493 15.69 -11.66 -31.28
C THR A 493 14.34 -11.15 -30.78
N GLU A 494 13.96 -11.48 -29.55
CA GLU A 494 12.70 -11.10 -28.92
C GLU A 494 12.73 -9.66 -28.41
N ASP A 495 11.59 -8.98 -28.41
CA ASP A 495 11.47 -7.62 -27.87
C ASP A 495 11.12 -7.67 -26.38
N LEU A 496 11.61 -6.69 -25.62
CA LEU A 496 11.43 -6.64 -24.17
C LEU A 496 9.94 -6.76 -23.76
N THR A 497 9.04 -6.08 -24.48
CA THR A 497 7.58 -6.18 -24.22
C THR A 497 7.04 -7.61 -24.26
N VAL A 498 7.62 -8.49 -25.08
CA VAL A 498 7.22 -9.90 -25.16
C VAL A 498 7.75 -10.69 -23.95
N GLU A 499 8.98 -10.44 -23.51
CA GLU A 499 9.52 -11.02 -22.27
C GLU A 499 8.75 -10.51 -21.03
N ILE A 500 8.31 -9.25 -21.06
CA ILE A 500 7.44 -8.66 -20.03
C ILE A 500 6.04 -9.30 -20.02
N ALA A 501 5.47 -9.57 -21.19
CA ALA A 501 4.21 -10.32 -21.28
C ALA A 501 4.34 -11.72 -20.65
N ARG A 502 5.48 -12.41 -20.87
CA ARG A 502 5.78 -13.71 -20.26
C ARG A 502 5.90 -13.60 -18.74
N THR A 503 6.72 -12.66 -18.25
CA THR A 503 7.06 -12.53 -16.82
C THR A 503 5.91 -11.98 -15.97
N SER A 504 5.14 -11.00 -16.47
CA SER A 504 3.90 -10.54 -15.81
C SER A 504 2.85 -11.66 -15.71
N SER A 505 2.70 -12.45 -16.77
CA SER A 505 1.81 -13.61 -16.80
C SER A 505 2.27 -14.71 -15.82
N HIS A 506 3.58 -14.92 -15.73
CA HIS A 506 4.21 -15.81 -14.75
C HIS A 506 3.87 -15.39 -13.32
N GLY A 507 4.19 -14.16 -12.92
CA GLY A 507 3.89 -13.65 -11.59
C GLY A 507 2.41 -13.71 -11.21
N SER A 508 1.53 -13.31 -12.13
CA SER A 508 0.07 -13.39 -11.94
C SER A 508 -0.41 -14.83 -11.71
N SER A 509 0.07 -15.78 -12.49
CA SER A 509 -0.35 -17.19 -12.38
C SER A 509 0.22 -17.90 -11.15
N LEU A 510 1.47 -17.57 -10.79
CA LEU A 510 2.09 -18.06 -9.56
C LEU A 510 1.31 -17.57 -8.34
N GLY A 511 1.08 -16.25 -8.22
CA GLY A 511 0.32 -15.69 -7.10
C GLY A 511 -1.11 -16.26 -7.00
N ALA A 512 -1.81 -16.39 -8.13
CA ALA A 512 -3.19 -16.88 -8.14
C ALA A 512 -3.28 -18.34 -7.69
N THR A 513 -2.43 -19.21 -8.26
CA THR A 513 -2.44 -20.64 -7.94
C THR A 513 -1.91 -20.91 -6.55
N PHE A 514 -0.83 -20.26 -6.13
CA PHE A 514 -0.29 -20.37 -4.78
C PHE A 514 -1.34 -20.05 -3.72
N THR A 515 -1.96 -18.86 -3.81
CA THR A 515 -2.93 -18.41 -2.81
C THR A 515 -4.21 -19.23 -2.85
N THR A 516 -4.72 -19.57 -4.04
CA THR A 516 -5.98 -20.34 -4.11
C THR A 516 -5.78 -21.77 -3.63
N VAL A 517 -4.70 -22.45 -4.04
CA VAL A 517 -4.40 -23.82 -3.61
C VAL A 517 -4.13 -23.86 -2.12
N GLY A 518 -3.29 -22.94 -1.62
CA GLY A 518 -2.90 -22.90 -0.21
C GLY A 518 -4.07 -22.59 0.73
N ILE A 519 -4.95 -21.64 0.37
CA ILE A 519 -6.04 -21.20 1.28
C ILE A 519 -7.32 -22.03 1.09
N LYS A 520 -7.71 -22.40 -0.15
CA LYS A 520 -8.92 -23.21 -0.39
C LYS A 520 -8.65 -24.72 -0.31
N GLY A 521 -7.41 -25.14 -0.04
CA GLY A 521 -7.05 -26.55 0.11
C GLY A 521 -7.11 -27.34 -1.20
N GLY A 522 -6.65 -26.74 -2.30
CA GLY A 522 -6.53 -27.44 -3.59
C GLY A 522 -5.50 -28.55 -3.50
N ASN A 523 -5.68 -29.63 -4.26
CA ASN A 523 -4.69 -30.71 -4.33
C ASN A 523 -4.37 -31.07 -5.79
N PRO A 524 -3.68 -30.17 -6.52
CA PRO A 524 -3.33 -30.39 -7.91
C PRO A 524 -2.26 -31.46 -8.12
N VAL A 525 -1.63 -31.95 -7.05
CA VAL A 525 -0.57 -32.97 -7.13
C VAL A 525 -1.19 -34.36 -7.17
N THR A 526 -2.09 -34.67 -6.22
CA THR A 526 -2.66 -36.03 -6.12
C THR A 526 -4.08 -36.12 -6.69
N ASN A 527 -4.59 -35.09 -7.37
CA ASN A 527 -5.90 -35.10 -8.02
C ASN A 527 -5.83 -34.50 -9.42
N GLU A 528 -5.94 -35.36 -10.44
CA GLU A 528 -5.92 -34.97 -11.86
C GLU A 528 -7.01 -33.98 -12.25
N ASN A 529 -8.13 -33.96 -11.52
CA ASN A 529 -9.30 -33.12 -11.80
C ASN A 529 -9.57 -32.14 -10.65
N ASP A 530 -8.53 -31.61 -10.01
CA ASP A 530 -8.67 -30.60 -8.98
C ASP A 530 -9.38 -29.35 -9.55
N ASN A 531 -10.64 -29.18 -9.19
CA ASN A 531 -11.52 -28.16 -9.78
C ASN A 531 -11.05 -26.75 -9.40
N ILE A 532 -10.52 -26.60 -8.19
CA ILE A 532 -10.05 -25.32 -7.64
C ILE A 532 -8.87 -24.83 -8.48
N SER A 533 -7.81 -25.64 -8.58
CA SER A 533 -6.61 -25.29 -9.33
C SER A 533 -6.91 -25.10 -10.82
N ASN A 534 -7.69 -25.99 -11.42
CA ASN A 534 -8.02 -25.90 -12.84
C ASN A 534 -8.84 -24.64 -13.18
N LYS A 535 -9.80 -24.24 -12.33
CA LYS A 535 -10.57 -22.99 -12.53
C LYS A 535 -9.72 -21.74 -12.33
N THR A 536 -8.83 -21.74 -11.34
CA THR A 536 -7.88 -20.63 -11.12
C THR A 536 -6.95 -20.45 -12.31
N VAL A 537 -6.36 -21.54 -12.79
CA VAL A 537 -5.49 -21.56 -13.98
C VAL A 537 -6.25 -21.07 -15.22
N GLN A 538 -7.52 -21.46 -15.36
CA GLN A 538 -8.39 -20.96 -16.42
C GLN A 538 -8.60 -19.43 -16.33
N ALA A 539 -8.98 -18.93 -15.15
CA ALA A 539 -9.25 -17.51 -14.94
C ALA A 539 -8.01 -16.65 -15.23
N VAL A 540 -6.83 -17.05 -14.73
CA VAL A 540 -5.59 -16.30 -14.94
C VAL A 540 -5.11 -16.38 -16.39
N ALA A 541 -5.21 -17.55 -17.04
CA ALA A 541 -4.84 -17.74 -18.44
C ALA A 541 -5.64 -16.80 -19.36
N TYR A 542 -6.94 -16.69 -19.09
CA TYR A 542 -7.81 -15.81 -19.85
C TYR A 542 -7.43 -14.34 -19.68
N GLY A 543 -7.34 -13.88 -18.43
CA GLY A 543 -7.05 -12.48 -18.10
C GLY A 543 -5.68 -12.02 -18.61
N ALA A 544 -4.62 -12.77 -18.28
CA ALA A 544 -3.26 -12.43 -18.66
C ALA A 544 -3.07 -12.35 -20.18
N THR A 545 -3.71 -13.25 -20.94
CA THR A 545 -3.66 -13.25 -22.41
C THR A 545 -4.33 -12.01 -22.99
N ILE A 546 -5.53 -11.65 -22.51
CA ILE A 546 -6.22 -10.44 -22.98
C ILE A 546 -5.42 -9.20 -22.62
N GLY A 547 -4.99 -9.09 -21.35
CA GLY A 547 -4.22 -7.95 -20.86
C GLY A 547 -2.96 -7.71 -21.69
N SER A 548 -2.17 -8.78 -21.90
CA SER A 548 -0.92 -8.71 -22.66
C SER A 548 -1.14 -8.25 -24.10
N ILE A 549 -2.16 -8.78 -24.81
CA ILE A 549 -2.41 -8.40 -26.21
C ILE A 549 -2.90 -6.94 -26.31
N LEU A 550 -3.78 -6.52 -25.39
CA LEU A 550 -4.29 -5.16 -25.40
C LEU A 550 -3.22 -4.14 -25.03
N GLY A 551 -2.38 -4.41 -24.03
CA GLY A 551 -1.31 -3.51 -23.60
C GLY A 551 -0.18 -3.42 -24.63
N ALA A 552 0.25 -4.55 -25.20
CA ALA A 552 1.21 -4.58 -26.31
C ALA A 552 0.71 -3.77 -27.53
N SER A 553 -0.60 -3.84 -27.82
CA SER A 553 -1.18 -3.01 -28.88
C SER A 553 -1.17 -1.51 -28.57
N GLU A 554 -1.17 -1.12 -27.30
CA GLU A 554 -1.15 0.27 -26.88
C GLU A 554 0.27 0.86 -26.87
N SER A 555 1.25 0.10 -26.38
CA SER A 555 2.66 0.49 -26.46
C SER A 555 3.22 0.48 -27.88
N GLY A 556 2.48 -0.11 -28.83
CA GLY A 556 2.86 -0.23 -30.23
C GLY A 556 3.87 -1.34 -30.51
N ASN A 557 4.17 -2.17 -29.50
CA ASN A 557 5.23 -3.17 -29.53
C ASN A 557 4.71 -4.56 -29.22
N GLY A 558 4.98 -5.50 -30.14
CA GLY A 558 4.62 -6.91 -30.01
C GLY A 558 3.58 -7.35 -31.03
N ASP A 559 3.93 -8.38 -31.82
CA ASP A 559 2.96 -9.12 -32.63
C ASP A 559 1.99 -9.84 -31.67
N PRO A 560 0.66 -9.63 -31.79
CA PRO A 560 -0.34 -10.31 -30.95
C PRO A 560 -0.18 -11.83 -30.91
N ILE A 561 0.34 -12.45 -31.97
CA ILE A 561 0.59 -13.90 -32.02
C ILE A 561 1.76 -14.26 -31.11
N ILE A 562 2.84 -13.50 -31.13
CA ILE A 562 4.04 -13.76 -30.32
C ILE A 562 3.73 -13.48 -28.85
N VAL A 563 3.09 -12.35 -28.56
CA VAL A 563 2.65 -11.95 -27.21
C VAL A 563 1.70 -12.99 -26.59
N LYS A 564 0.79 -13.54 -27.39
CA LYS A 564 -0.08 -14.65 -26.96
C LYS A 564 0.73 -15.88 -26.51
N GLN A 565 1.75 -16.27 -27.27
CA GLN A 565 2.58 -17.44 -26.93
C GLN A 565 3.41 -17.17 -25.68
N ALA A 566 3.96 -15.96 -25.55
CA ALA A 566 4.70 -15.54 -24.37
C ALA A 566 3.84 -15.56 -23.10
N ALA A 567 2.63 -14.98 -23.16
CA ALA A 567 1.68 -15.04 -22.04
C ALA A 567 1.30 -16.49 -21.68
N LYS A 568 1.07 -17.34 -22.69
CA LYS A 568 0.79 -18.78 -22.47
C LYS A 568 1.93 -19.49 -21.74
N GLN A 569 3.18 -19.23 -22.14
CA GLN A 569 4.36 -19.80 -21.50
C GLN A 569 4.43 -19.37 -20.03
N GLY A 570 4.35 -18.06 -19.78
CA GLY A 570 4.38 -17.51 -18.42
C GLY A 570 3.30 -18.09 -17.53
N VAL A 571 2.04 -18.14 -17.99
CA VAL A 571 0.95 -18.75 -17.22
C VAL A 571 1.19 -20.23 -16.93
N THR A 572 1.79 -20.96 -17.88
CA THR A 572 2.07 -22.39 -17.68
C THR A 572 3.12 -22.59 -16.59
N GLU A 573 4.24 -21.87 -16.67
CA GLU A 573 5.33 -21.97 -15.71
C GLU A 573 4.88 -21.51 -14.31
N GLY A 574 4.28 -20.32 -14.21
CA GLY A 574 3.87 -19.77 -12.93
C GLY A 574 2.75 -20.58 -12.26
N SER A 575 1.79 -21.11 -13.02
CA SER A 575 0.72 -21.97 -12.46
C SER A 575 1.27 -23.25 -11.85
N LEU A 576 2.26 -23.86 -12.50
CA LEU A 576 2.89 -25.10 -12.02
C LEU A 576 3.73 -24.84 -10.77
N ILE A 577 4.50 -23.74 -10.77
CA ILE A 577 5.32 -23.32 -9.62
C ILE A 577 4.44 -22.96 -8.42
N GLY A 578 3.43 -22.11 -8.61
CA GLY A 578 2.54 -21.68 -7.52
C GLY A 578 1.74 -22.85 -6.93
N SER A 579 1.22 -23.75 -7.77
CA SER A 579 0.55 -24.97 -7.32
C SER A 579 1.48 -25.90 -6.53
N GLY A 580 2.74 -26.04 -6.97
CA GLY A 580 3.74 -26.87 -6.28
C GLY A 580 4.09 -26.30 -4.90
N PHE A 581 4.39 -25.00 -4.80
CA PHE A 581 4.72 -24.34 -3.53
C PHE A 581 3.59 -24.37 -2.50
N ALA A 582 2.34 -24.36 -2.96
CA ALA A 582 1.18 -24.45 -2.08
C ALA A 582 0.92 -25.87 -1.52
N THR A 583 1.72 -26.86 -1.91
CA THR A 583 1.62 -28.24 -1.43
C THR A 583 2.90 -28.68 -0.73
N ASP A 584 2.85 -29.80 0.01
CA ASP A 584 4.01 -30.34 0.74
C ASP A 584 5.19 -30.78 -0.17
N TYR A 585 5.01 -30.77 -1.49
CA TYR A 585 5.99 -31.23 -2.48
C TYR A 585 7.00 -30.15 -2.88
N ARG A 586 7.40 -29.29 -1.91
CA ARG A 586 8.18 -28.04 -2.03
C ARG A 586 9.36 -28.07 -3.04
N GLU A 587 9.92 -29.24 -3.39
CA GLU A 587 10.94 -29.39 -4.45
C GLU A 587 10.78 -30.63 -5.38
N THR A 588 10.00 -31.66 -5.02
CA THR A 588 9.94 -32.93 -5.77
C THR A 588 8.87 -32.97 -6.86
N PHE A 589 7.85 -32.09 -6.83
CA PHE A 589 6.92 -31.95 -7.95
C PHE A 589 7.62 -31.51 -9.26
N PHE A 590 8.85 -31.01 -9.14
CA PHE A 590 9.61 -30.35 -10.20
C PHE A 590 10.70 -31.21 -10.85
N VAL A 591 10.89 -32.46 -10.41
CA VAL A 591 11.94 -33.36 -10.88
C VAL A 591 11.29 -34.53 -11.64
N ASP A 592 11.70 -34.77 -12.88
CA ASP A 592 11.18 -35.84 -13.75
C ASP A 592 11.50 -37.28 -13.28
N ASN A 593 12.00 -37.45 -12.06
CA ASN A 593 12.41 -38.74 -11.53
C ASN A 593 11.35 -39.25 -10.53
N ASP A 594 10.65 -40.31 -10.96
CA ASP A 594 9.57 -41.02 -10.27
C ASP A 594 8.27 -40.23 -10.07
N ILE A 595 7.72 -39.69 -11.16
CA ILE A 595 6.36 -39.13 -11.20
C ILE A 595 5.33 -40.28 -11.26
N ASP A 596 4.45 -40.38 -10.26
CA ASP A 596 3.26 -41.25 -10.34
C ASP A 596 2.33 -40.78 -11.49
N ASP A 597 1.70 -41.71 -12.22
CA ASP A 597 0.84 -41.44 -13.40
C ASP A 597 -0.19 -40.30 -13.18
N MET A 598 -0.62 -40.09 -11.93
CA MET A 598 -1.61 -39.11 -11.52
C MET A 598 -1.09 -37.66 -11.52
N GLU A 599 0.16 -37.42 -11.14
CA GLU A 599 0.79 -36.09 -11.16
C GLU A 599 1.01 -35.61 -12.60
N LEU A 600 1.44 -36.52 -13.48
CA LEU A 600 1.59 -36.25 -14.91
C LEU A 600 0.23 -35.94 -15.56
N ALA A 601 -0.82 -36.67 -15.18
CA ALA A 601 -2.19 -36.42 -15.64
C ALA A 601 -2.70 -35.04 -15.19
N ALA A 602 -2.46 -34.66 -13.93
CA ALA A 602 -2.85 -33.35 -13.40
C ALA A 602 -2.15 -32.19 -14.13
N LYS A 603 -0.82 -32.28 -14.31
CA LYS A 603 -0.03 -31.31 -15.09
C LYS A 603 -0.58 -31.15 -16.51
N LYS A 604 -0.89 -32.27 -17.17
CA LYS A 604 -1.44 -32.29 -18.53
C LYS A 604 -2.83 -31.65 -18.63
N ASN A 605 -3.68 -31.85 -17.62
CA ASN A 605 -5.01 -31.24 -17.57
C ASN A 605 -4.94 -29.71 -17.41
N MET A 606 -4.01 -29.21 -16.59
CA MET A 606 -3.75 -27.78 -16.47
C MET A 606 -3.29 -27.17 -17.79
N ILE A 607 -2.26 -27.76 -18.42
CA ILE A 607 -1.71 -27.28 -19.71
C ILE A 607 -2.76 -27.26 -20.81
N THR A 608 -3.63 -28.28 -20.84
CA THR A 608 -4.74 -28.36 -21.80
C THR A 608 -5.75 -27.23 -21.58
N SER A 609 -6.09 -26.97 -20.31
CA SER A 609 -7.00 -25.88 -19.93
C SER A 609 -6.45 -24.51 -20.30
N ILE A 610 -5.16 -24.26 -20.01
CA ILE A 610 -4.45 -23.03 -20.40
C ILE A 610 -4.48 -22.86 -21.91
N THR A 611 -4.14 -23.91 -22.66
CA THR A 611 -4.08 -23.85 -24.12
C THR A 611 -5.42 -23.48 -24.75
N ARG A 612 -6.52 -24.04 -24.22
CA ARG A 612 -7.86 -23.71 -24.69
C ARG A 612 -8.21 -22.25 -24.40
N LEU A 613 -8.07 -21.80 -23.16
CA LEU A 613 -8.51 -20.45 -22.79
C LEU A 613 -7.61 -19.35 -23.34
N ASN A 614 -6.31 -19.59 -23.50
CA ASN A 614 -5.43 -18.67 -24.22
C ASN A 614 -5.86 -18.49 -25.69
N ALA A 615 -6.42 -19.53 -26.33
CA ALA A 615 -6.96 -19.41 -27.68
C ALA A 615 -8.23 -18.55 -27.72
N ASP A 616 -9.17 -18.80 -26.81
CA ASP A 616 -10.44 -18.06 -26.72
C ASP A 616 -10.20 -16.58 -26.35
N ALA A 617 -9.37 -16.33 -25.33
CA ALA A 617 -8.95 -15.00 -24.88
C ALA A 617 -8.28 -14.19 -25.99
N SER A 618 -7.37 -14.83 -26.75
CA SER A 618 -6.72 -14.19 -27.89
C SER A 618 -7.71 -13.76 -28.96
N LEU A 619 -8.72 -14.58 -29.24
CA LEU A 619 -9.76 -14.25 -30.22
C LEU A 619 -10.62 -13.06 -29.75
N GLU A 620 -10.95 -13.01 -28.46
CA GLU A 620 -11.65 -11.88 -27.85
C GLU A 620 -10.84 -10.58 -27.91
N ALA A 621 -9.57 -10.63 -27.51
CA ALA A 621 -8.68 -9.47 -27.57
C ALA A 621 -8.52 -8.96 -29.01
N MET A 622 -8.33 -9.86 -29.97
CA MET A 622 -8.25 -9.51 -31.40
C MET A 622 -9.55 -8.89 -31.93
N ASN A 623 -10.71 -9.40 -31.51
CA ASN A 623 -12.00 -8.80 -31.87
C ASN A 623 -12.15 -7.40 -31.29
N SER A 624 -11.71 -7.17 -30.05
CA SER A 624 -11.72 -5.85 -29.41
C SER A 624 -10.81 -4.84 -30.14
N LEU A 625 -9.64 -5.29 -30.62
CA LEU A 625 -8.76 -4.45 -31.43
C LEU A 625 -9.34 -4.18 -32.84
N ALA A 626 -10.00 -5.18 -33.44
CA ALA A 626 -10.63 -5.06 -34.75
C ALA A 626 -11.87 -4.14 -34.74
N THR A 627 -12.57 -4.00 -33.62
CA THR A 627 -13.64 -2.99 -33.50
C THR A 627 -13.11 -1.56 -33.34
N LYS A 628 -11.87 -1.38 -32.84
CA LYS A 628 -11.16 -0.08 -32.81
C LYS A 628 -10.56 0.33 -34.17
N LYS A 629 -10.15 -0.61 -35.03
CA LYS A 629 -9.67 -0.35 -36.40
C LYS A 629 -10.77 -0.66 -37.43
N VAL A 630 -11.47 0.38 -37.91
CA VAL A 630 -12.37 0.42 -39.09
C VAL A 630 -13.01 -0.93 -39.47
N LYS A 631 -14.31 -1.08 -39.22
CA LYS A 631 -15.12 -2.13 -39.87
C LYS A 631 -15.01 -1.98 -41.38
N THR A 632 -14.11 -2.70 -42.03
CA THR A 632 -14.10 -2.82 -43.48
C THR A 632 -15.35 -3.60 -43.88
N SER A 633 -16.33 -2.94 -44.47
CA SER A 633 -17.46 -3.66 -45.04
C SER A 633 -16.97 -4.48 -46.23
N SER A 634 -17.64 -5.60 -46.53
CA SER A 634 -17.35 -6.39 -47.73
C SER A 634 -17.38 -5.54 -49.01
N ARG A 635 -18.13 -4.42 -48.98
CA ARG A 635 -18.24 -3.44 -50.06
C ARG A 635 -16.97 -2.60 -50.22
N ASP A 636 -16.31 -2.23 -49.12
CA ASP A 636 -15.06 -1.47 -49.13
C ASP A 636 -13.87 -2.34 -49.55
N MET A 637 -13.85 -3.60 -49.11
CA MET A 637 -12.88 -4.59 -49.59
C MET A 637 -13.03 -4.85 -51.10
N LEU A 638 -14.26 -4.99 -51.59
CA LEU A 638 -14.53 -5.13 -53.04
C LEU A 638 -14.14 -3.88 -53.84
N LEU A 639 -14.31 -2.68 -53.25
CA LEU A 639 -13.86 -1.42 -53.85
C LEU A 639 -12.33 -1.33 -53.92
N LEU A 640 -11.61 -1.77 -52.89
CA LEU A 640 -10.15 -1.85 -52.91
C LEU A 640 -9.66 -2.87 -53.96
N ILE A 641 -10.23 -4.06 -53.98
CA ILE A 641 -9.91 -5.14 -54.94
C ILE A 641 -10.10 -4.65 -56.38
N ARG A 642 -11.20 -3.91 -56.65
CA ARG A 642 -11.45 -3.29 -57.96
C ARG A 642 -10.52 -2.13 -58.27
N LYS A 643 -10.22 -1.27 -57.30
CA LYS A 643 -9.39 -0.06 -57.48
C LYS A 643 -7.92 -0.40 -57.72
N PHE A 644 -7.43 -1.48 -57.11
CA PHE A 644 -6.05 -1.95 -57.23
C PHE A 644 -5.89 -3.18 -58.13
N ASN A 645 -6.97 -3.62 -58.79
CA ASN A 645 -7.00 -4.73 -59.74
C ASN A 645 -6.37 -6.03 -59.19
N ILE A 646 -6.61 -6.33 -57.91
CA ILE A 646 -6.09 -7.50 -57.22
C ILE A 646 -6.95 -8.70 -57.61
N SER A 647 -6.42 -9.61 -58.43
CA SER A 647 -7.11 -10.88 -58.72
C SER A 647 -6.89 -11.87 -57.58
N PRO A 648 -7.96 -12.42 -56.97
CA PRO A 648 -7.84 -13.45 -55.91
C PRO A 648 -7.10 -14.72 -56.38
N ASN A 649 -7.09 -14.98 -57.69
CA ASN A 649 -6.42 -16.16 -58.26
C ASN A 649 -4.91 -15.96 -58.47
N THR A 650 -4.38 -14.74 -58.43
CA THR A 650 -2.95 -14.46 -58.66
C THR A 650 -2.21 -13.99 -57.42
N THR A 651 -2.89 -13.86 -56.27
CA THR A 651 -2.32 -13.40 -54.98
C THR A 651 -2.28 -14.50 -53.91
N ASN A 652 -2.19 -15.77 -54.33
CA ASN A 652 -1.71 -16.86 -53.48
C ASN A 652 -0.44 -17.50 -54.11
N PRO A 653 0.73 -16.85 -54.03
CA PRO A 653 1.94 -17.37 -54.68
C PRO A 653 2.60 -18.52 -53.90
N ALA A 654 2.07 -18.94 -52.75
CA ALA A 654 2.81 -19.78 -51.82
C ALA A 654 2.03 -20.87 -51.07
N THR A 655 0.78 -21.22 -51.44
CA THR A 655 0.08 -22.39 -50.84
C THR A 655 0.10 -22.41 -49.30
N ILE A 656 -0.02 -21.25 -48.65
CA ILE A 656 0.25 -21.06 -47.20
C ILE A 656 -0.87 -21.64 -46.32
N PHE A 657 -2.08 -21.83 -46.85
CA PHE A 657 -3.18 -22.48 -46.12
C PHE A 657 -3.15 -23.99 -46.34
N GLN A 658 -2.19 -24.68 -45.73
CA GLN A 658 -2.29 -26.12 -45.53
C GLN A 658 -3.17 -26.40 -44.31
N ARG A 659 -4.12 -27.35 -44.43
CA ARG A 659 -4.83 -27.93 -43.30
C ARG A 659 -3.80 -28.54 -42.33
N PRO A 660 -3.84 -28.25 -41.02
CA PRO A 660 -2.88 -28.81 -40.08
C PRO A 660 -3.08 -30.33 -40.02
N THR A 661 -2.09 -31.07 -40.50
CA THR A 661 -2.03 -32.52 -40.37
C THR A 661 -0.99 -32.89 -39.30
N LYS A 662 -1.47 -33.68 -38.34
CA LYS A 662 -0.75 -34.46 -37.32
C LYS A 662 -0.08 -33.69 -36.17
N LYS A 663 -0.51 -34.10 -34.96
CA LYS A 663 0.05 -33.85 -33.64
C LYS A 663 1.58 -33.99 -33.65
N LYS A 664 2.30 -32.93 -33.28
CA LYS A 664 3.67 -33.08 -32.76
C LYS A 664 3.57 -33.62 -31.33
N SER A 665 4.32 -34.69 -31.06
CA SER A 665 4.49 -35.28 -29.73
C SER A 665 5.13 -34.27 -28.79
N ALA A 666 4.81 -34.41 -27.52
CA ALA A 666 5.03 -33.47 -26.43
C ALA A 666 6.28 -33.83 -25.62
N ASP A 667 7.42 -34.04 -26.29
CA ASP A 667 8.62 -34.60 -25.63
C ASP A 667 9.82 -33.65 -25.55
N ASP A 668 9.67 -32.36 -25.87
CA ASP A 668 10.73 -31.36 -25.60
C ASP A 668 10.15 -30.23 -24.74
N PHE A 669 10.47 -30.25 -23.45
CA PHE A 669 10.44 -29.04 -22.61
C PHE A 669 11.44 -28.03 -23.21
N PRO A 670 11.05 -26.78 -23.49
CA PRO A 670 11.86 -25.94 -24.36
C PRO A 670 13.09 -25.29 -23.70
N PHE A 671 13.33 -25.41 -22.39
CA PHE A 671 14.48 -24.79 -21.71
C PHE A 671 14.94 -25.57 -20.46
N GLU A 672 16.25 -25.56 -20.19
CA GLU A 672 16.88 -26.16 -18.99
C GLU A 672 16.83 -25.24 -17.76
N ASP A 673 16.76 -23.91 -17.95
CA ASP A 673 16.79 -22.93 -16.85
C ASP A 673 15.40 -22.36 -16.54
N LYS A 674 15.00 -22.50 -15.26
CA LYS A 674 13.73 -22.00 -14.70
C LYS A 674 13.89 -20.53 -14.30
N PHE A 675 12.82 -19.73 -14.41
CA PHE A 675 12.82 -18.41 -13.77
C PHE A 675 13.10 -18.58 -12.26
N PRO A 676 14.04 -17.82 -11.69
CA PRO A 676 14.30 -17.87 -10.25
C PRO A 676 13.02 -17.46 -9.53
N ALA A 677 12.43 -18.42 -8.81
CA ALA A 677 11.25 -18.20 -7.99
C ALA A 677 11.69 -18.01 -6.54
N ALA A 678 11.58 -16.79 -6.02
CA ALA A 678 11.63 -16.57 -4.58
C ALA A 678 10.32 -17.06 -3.96
N THR A 679 10.42 -17.89 -2.91
CA THR A 679 9.27 -18.29 -2.09
C THR A 679 8.68 -17.04 -1.43
N PRO A 680 7.35 -16.83 -1.44
CA PRO A 680 6.72 -15.63 -0.86
C PRO A 680 6.60 -15.66 0.68
N ILE A 681 7.48 -16.40 1.36
CA ILE A 681 7.49 -16.56 2.82
C ILE A 681 8.91 -16.40 3.31
#